data_AF-W9HWC6-F1
#
_entry.id   AF-W9HWC6-F1
#
_cell.length_a   1.000
_cell.length_b   1.000
_cell.length_c   1.000
_cell.angle_alpha   90.00
_cell.angle_beta   90.00
_cell.angle_gamma   90.00
#
_symmetry.space_group_name_H-M   'P 1'
#
loop_
_entity.id
_entity.type
_entity.pdbx_description
1 polymer ?
#
loop_
_entity_poly.entity_id
_entity_poly.type
_entity_poly.pdbx_seq_one_letter_code
_entity_poly.pdbx_strand_id
1 'polypeptide(L)'
;MKILAFGYSPIQFSNAGREKSLQRIGSCSSMALPVPVSHLLICSSGIVCRLTHRYKGKSTLAKTIIRHQKKKEASAAPRRSFLAYFFFKHNATDRRTARSMLQHVIMQLVNADETIMRLAHERLSTKEVTELADLKELASDCFTARPNATLVLDGLDEAMGNEQEISIKWCLDKLLPAAATCGCHLKILICGQRDGRLDCILSSYPQIRLDLVDAHQKDIEQFTKDQAANIGARFRLARQEEENLISKVSNASQGMFLYARVVLDNLAAMDSKRDYKDELENDTFPKDLDQAYDRIAQRILQNNRSSRYTSVKRILGWIVCAARPLRWREIQSRFCIDADKQICDIENARLDSCKAICSSFVDVTECDLFPNIESEQVVSMVHETATKYLVLNGTVNLLQEHIDMALFCCRYLSSHSFTMSRSQNITDEICSGYFSFLDYAAAHYALHIEKVEASTDSALTLEAVKQAAADLAKANCRQTSGQIEESDETTQDGNLAIQDNVLVVRSLIGLQRKNPETAIFDATEGPIRHKCHRIQCSKFATGYSNEAALNEHLAVHDRPFRCPHSDCFASTIGYASQKRLESHNETFHHTTTGAKATFPTGSKTGEWNLYEACKAGALDEVKRFHREGADLNGTDAKIITPLCAAAEAGHGPVCKYLVDNGIDPFRYKSDQRSSRNPITGVINGSHLEILELFLHSGNGLSNSELAENIARAIHADRSAALNMFLTIRQPIKHADVIKLVPGEIISQTVRKLARRDSHSIDATLIHVWFQYVKPEFYNEKGVFIAHSDCAEYKIWGDIIFRQLDFFHRALRKGCYSLATFLMDIGNDEYLQIKIGYEETPLQCCIRGLCGGDCSSCMSMVRRLLQYNSGKFANITNVNGRLPAHTAMSRAASQAVLRAVLDSTEDINHKCNAGQSPLHEPISGDSLRVLLENKAVDLFSRNSKGQTAFSALYDESYAVNVDVLEYLFEADPRLAWTPDESKEGLTPLHHAMKLLEGRNFFFHRERIPTAVKFLLTCSEARRVLMAYEARSTDADRKKVRDFARKEMLQEALDIMDSLRFNPI
;
A
#
# COMPACT_ATOMS: atom_id res chain seq x y z
N MET A 1 -38.32 -13.86 13.35
CA MET A 1 -39.37 -14.07 12.34
C MET A 1 -40.47 -13.03 12.54
N LYS A 2 -40.49 -11.95 11.77
CA LYS A 2 -41.69 -11.18 11.38
C LYS A 2 -41.33 -10.33 10.17
N ILE A 3 -41.90 -10.73 9.05
CA ILE A 3 -41.79 -10.14 7.71
C ILE A 3 -42.68 -8.91 7.67
N LEU A 4 -42.17 -7.78 7.17
CA LEU A 4 -42.98 -6.74 6.55
C LEU A 4 -42.28 -6.33 5.26
N ALA A 5 -42.83 -6.83 4.15
CA ALA A 5 -42.50 -6.41 2.80
C ALA A 5 -43.15 -5.04 2.53
N PHE A 6 -42.40 -4.11 1.94
CA PHE A 6 -42.98 -3.01 1.17
C PHE A 6 -42.41 -3.06 -0.23
N GLY A 7 -43.28 -3.41 -1.17
CA GLY A 7 -43.02 -3.42 -2.59
C GLY A 7 -43.03 -2.02 -3.22
N TYR A 8 -42.40 -1.96 -4.39
CA TYR A 8 -42.33 -0.82 -5.28
C TYR A 8 -43.72 -0.26 -5.65
N SER A 9 -43.91 1.07 -5.52
CA SER A 9 -44.73 1.88 -6.43
C SER A 9 -44.39 3.38 -6.28
N PRO A 10 -44.50 4.19 -7.35
CA PRO A 10 -43.96 5.56 -7.44
C PRO A 10 -44.92 6.59 -6.85
N ILE A 11 -44.42 7.48 -5.97
CA ILE A 11 -45.21 8.59 -5.43
C ILE A 11 -45.00 9.83 -6.29
N GLN A 12 -46.03 10.19 -7.05
CA GLN A 12 -46.21 11.51 -7.66
C GLN A 12 -46.43 12.56 -6.56
N PHE A 13 -45.72 13.69 -6.60
CA PHE A 13 -46.05 14.86 -5.78
C PHE A 13 -46.96 15.80 -6.57
N SER A 14 -48.23 15.86 -6.17
CA SER A 14 -49.20 16.88 -6.55
C SER A 14 -49.04 18.15 -5.71
N ASN A 15 -49.01 19.31 -6.36
CA ASN A 15 -49.09 20.63 -5.75
C ASN A 15 -50.38 20.81 -4.92
N ALA A 16 -50.24 21.22 -3.66
CA ALA A 16 -51.28 21.95 -2.92
C ALA A 16 -50.62 22.81 -1.84
N GLY A 17 -50.98 24.10 -1.81
CA GLY A 17 -50.19 25.16 -1.22
C GLY A 17 -50.30 25.33 0.30
N ARG A 18 -49.33 26.11 0.82
CA ARG A 18 -49.53 27.13 1.85
C ARG A 18 -48.27 27.97 1.96
N GLU A 19 -48.34 29.16 1.38
CA GLU A 19 -47.45 30.28 1.68
C GLU A 19 -47.51 30.62 3.18
N LYS A 20 -46.36 30.68 3.85
CA LYS A 20 -46.12 31.57 4.98
C LYS A 20 -44.70 32.13 4.89
N SER A 21 -44.64 33.35 4.37
CA SER A 21 -43.68 34.43 4.64
C SER A 21 -42.59 34.18 5.68
N LEU A 22 -41.32 34.17 5.24
CA LEU A 22 -40.16 34.59 6.02
C LEU A 22 -39.28 35.49 5.15
N GLN A 23 -38.98 36.67 5.70
CA GLN A 23 -38.45 37.86 5.06
C GLN A 23 -37.02 37.68 4.52
N ARG A 24 -36.77 38.38 3.40
CA ARG A 24 -35.44 38.69 2.85
C ARG A 24 -34.48 39.20 3.93
N ILE A 25 -33.31 38.57 4.04
CA ILE A 25 -32.09 39.19 4.53
C ILE A 25 -30.93 38.73 3.63
N GLY A 26 -30.27 39.70 2.99
CA GLY A 26 -28.84 39.68 2.65
C GLY A 26 -28.36 38.69 1.59
N SER A 27 -28.09 39.20 0.40
CA SER A 27 -27.28 38.62 -0.66
C SER A 27 -26.04 37.85 -0.15
N CYS A 28 -26.04 36.53 -0.32
CA CYS A 28 -24.83 35.73 -0.25
C CYS A 28 -24.92 34.60 -1.30
N SER A 29 -24.16 34.75 -2.36
CA SER A 29 -24.01 33.83 -3.48
C SER A 29 -23.30 32.54 -3.03
N SER A 30 -24.03 31.66 -2.35
CA SER A 30 -23.59 30.30 -2.02
C SER A 30 -24.70 29.30 -2.33
N MET A 31 -24.32 28.21 -3.02
CA MET A 31 -25.22 27.17 -3.53
C MET A 31 -26.10 26.59 -2.43
N ALA A 32 -27.40 26.89 -2.47
CA ALA A 32 -28.43 26.13 -1.75
C ALA A 32 -29.13 25.21 -2.76
N LEU A 33 -28.70 23.94 -2.83
CA LEU A 33 -29.54 22.89 -3.43
C LEU A 33 -30.73 22.65 -2.49
N PRO A 34 -31.99 22.69 -2.97
CA PRO A 34 -33.16 22.42 -2.15
C PRO A 34 -33.37 20.90 -2.04
N VAL A 35 -32.45 20.19 -1.41
CA VAL A 35 -32.71 18.82 -0.92
C VAL A 35 -32.96 18.95 0.57
N PRO A 36 -34.10 18.50 1.13
CA PRO A 36 -34.33 18.57 2.57
C PRO A 36 -33.31 17.66 3.29
N VAL A 37 -32.19 18.25 3.71
CA VAL A 37 -31.10 17.62 4.49
C VAL A 37 -31.64 16.95 5.76
N SER A 38 -32.80 17.39 6.24
CA SER A 38 -33.53 16.82 7.37
C SER A 38 -34.00 15.38 7.17
N HIS A 39 -34.32 14.94 5.94
CA HIS A 39 -34.83 13.58 5.68
C HIS A 39 -33.74 12.54 5.42
N LEU A 40 -32.52 12.95 5.04
CA LEU A 40 -31.38 12.05 4.82
C LEU A 40 -30.76 11.50 6.12
N LEU A 41 -31.13 12.05 7.27
CA LEU A 41 -30.50 11.79 8.58
C LEU A 41 -31.37 11.02 9.58
N ILE A 42 -32.58 10.59 9.19
CA ILE A 42 -33.53 9.91 10.09
C ILE A 42 -33.65 8.42 9.74
N CYS A 43 -32.69 7.62 10.21
CA CYS A 43 -32.93 6.20 10.53
C CYS A 43 -32.00 5.80 11.69
N SER A 44 -32.55 5.12 12.69
CA SER A 44 -32.02 4.98 14.05
C SER A 44 -31.19 3.72 14.31
N SER A 45 -30.59 3.13 13.28
CA SER A 45 -29.69 1.98 13.37
C SER A 45 -28.64 2.07 12.27
N GLY A 46 -27.38 1.69 12.56
CA GLY A 46 -26.19 2.06 11.79
C GLY A 46 -26.37 2.05 10.27
N ILE A 47 -26.28 3.24 9.67
CA ILE A 47 -26.47 3.43 8.23
C ILE A 47 -25.09 3.53 7.59
N VAL A 48 -24.79 2.63 6.66
CA VAL A 48 -23.77 2.82 5.63
C VAL A 48 -24.47 3.37 4.41
N CYS A 49 -24.30 4.65 4.10
CA CYS A 49 -24.84 5.25 2.88
C CYS A 49 -23.74 5.37 1.83
N ARG A 50 -23.99 4.84 0.61
CA ARG A 50 -23.08 4.99 -0.53
C ARG A 50 -23.59 6.04 -1.52
N LEU A 51 -22.71 6.93 -1.99
CA LEU A 51 -23.00 7.92 -3.05
C LEU A 51 -22.24 7.59 -4.34
N THR A 52 -22.95 7.24 -5.42
CA THR A 52 -22.37 6.82 -6.72
C THR A 52 -22.70 7.78 -7.87
N HIS A 53 -21.67 8.26 -8.59
CA HIS A 53 -21.77 9.06 -9.84
C HIS A 53 -20.42 9.09 -10.57
N ARG A 54 -20.40 9.23 -11.90
CA ARG A 54 -19.15 9.24 -12.69
C ARG A 54 -18.43 10.58 -12.68
N TYR A 55 -19.11 11.72 -12.56
CA TYR A 55 -18.45 13.02 -12.36
C TYR A 55 -19.35 14.03 -11.63
N LYS A 56 -18.88 14.52 -10.47
CA LYS A 56 -19.26 15.79 -9.79
C LYS A 56 -20.38 15.71 -8.73
N GLY A 57 -20.15 16.40 -7.61
CA GLY A 57 -21.12 16.68 -6.52
C GLY A 57 -20.87 15.98 -5.17
N LYS A 58 -20.17 14.83 -5.16
CA LYS A 58 -20.00 14.00 -3.94
C LYS A 58 -19.21 14.69 -2.84
N SER A 59 -18.02 15.21 -3.16
CA SER A 59 -17.19 15.92 -2.19
C SER A 59 -17.87 17.20 -1.69
N THR A 60 -18.65 17.88 -2.54
CA THR A 60 -19.45 19.05 -2.16
C THR A 60 -20.58 18.64 -1.20
N LEU A 61 -21.26 17.52 -1.47
CA LEU A 61 -22.28 16.97 -0.59
C LEU A 61 -21.69 16.50 0.75
N ALA A 62 -20.58 15.76 0.73
CA ALA A 62 -19.84 15.33 1.92
C ALA A 62 -19.42 16.53 2.78
N LYS A 63 -18.84 17.58 2.17
CA LYS A 63 -18.49 18.83 2.85
C LYS A 63 -19.72 19.51 3.46
N THR A 64 -20.86 19.52 2.75
CA THR A 64 -22.10 20.13 3.23
C THR A 64 -22.67 19.36 4.42
N ILE A 65 -22.66 18.03 4.37
CA ILE A 65 -23.07 17.15 5.47
C ILE A 65 -22.16 17.36 6.69
N ILE A 66 -20.84 17.40 6.49
CA ILE A 66 -19.87 17.66 7.56
C ILE A 66 -20.13 19.03 8.20
N ARG A 67 -20.35 20.08 7.41
CA ARG A 67 -20.66 21.43 7.93
C ARG A 67 -21.97 21.43 8.72
N HIS A 68 -23.01 20.79 8.21
CA HIS A 68 -24.29 20.70 8.90
C HIS A 68 -24.16 19.95 10.24
N GLN A 69 -23.43 18.83 10.24
CA GLN A 69 -23.18 18.03 11.44
C GLN A 69 -22.34 18.80 12.47
N LYS A 70 -21.28 19.50 12.05
CA LYS A 70 -20.49 20.38 12.94
C LYS A 70 -21.34 21.49 13.56
N LYS A 71 -22.23 22.13 12.80
CA LYS A 71 -23.17 23.14 13.32
C LYS A 71 -24.12 22.54 14.37
N LYS A 72 -24.62 21.33 14.13
CA LYS A 72 -25.49 20.60 15.06
C LYS A 72 -24.76 20.19 16.35
N GLU A 73 -23.51 19.75 16.24
CA GLU A 73 -22.66 19.43 17.38
C GLU A 73 -22.30 20.66 18.22
N ALA A 74 -22.08 21.82 17.58
CA ALA A 74 -21.86 23.08 18.29
C ALA A 74 -23.08 23.55 19.11
N SER A 75 -24.29 23.11 18.73
CA SER A 75 -25.54 23.38 19.46
C SER A 75 -25.91 22.33 20.52
N ALA A 76 -25.21 21.18 20.53
CA ALA A 76 -25.44 20.09 21.48
C ALA A 76 -24.38 20.10 22.60
N ALA A 77 -24.69 19.51 23.76
CA ALA A 77 -23.70 19.41 24.83
C ALA A 77 -22.43 18.66 24.34
N PRO A 78 -21.21 19.18 24.56
CA PRO A 78 -19.96 18.78 23.88
C PRO A 78 -19.42 17.37 24.20
N ARG A 79 -20.24 16.46 24.74
CA ARG A 79 -19.79 15.20 25.34
C ARG A 79 -20.46 13.91 24.82
N ARG A 80 -21.30 13.95 23.78
CA ARG A 80 -22.13 12.78 23.40
C ARG A 80 -21.99 12.25 21.96
N SER A 81 -21.28 12.92 21.05
CA SER A 81 -21.03 12.42 19.69
C SER A 81 -19.60 12.67 19.22
N PHE A 82 -19.11 11.84 18.31
CA PHE A 82 -17.89 12.08 17.53
C PHE A 82 -18.20 12.18 16.04
N LEU A 83 -17.56 13.14 15.38
CA LEU A 83 -17.50 13.24 13.93
C LEU A 83 -16.04 13.16 13.48
N ALA A 84 -15.73 12.12 12.69
CA ALA A 84 -14.46 11.98 12.01
C ALA A 84 -14.68 11.94 10.50
N TYR A 85 -13.76 12.53 9.74
CA TYR A 85 -13.85 12.51 8.29
C TYR A 85 -12.48 12.37 7.63
N PHE A 86 -12.45 11.77 6.44
CA PHE A 86 -11.25 11.65 5.64
C PHE A 86 -11.58 11.82 4.15
N PHE A 87 -10.73 12.54 3.45
CA PHE A 87 -10.85 12.80 2.02
C PHE A 87 -9.67 12.10 1.33
N PHE A 88 -9.95 11.00 0.65
CA PHE A 88 -8.98 10.35 -0.20
C PHE A 88 -8.67 11.26 -1.39
N LYS A 89 -7.38 11.32 -1.76
CA LYS A 89 -6.91 12.13 -2.87
C LYS A 89 -5.77 11.44 -3.61
N HIS A 90 -5.93 11.21 -4.91
CA HIS A 90 -4.96 10.46 -5.72
C HIS A 90 -3.57 11.12 -5.74
N ASN A 91 -3.55 12.46 -5.75
CA ASN A 91 -2.35 13.27 -5.89
C ASN A 91 -1.69 13.69 -4.56
N ALA A 92 -2.18 13.18 -3.42
CA ALA A 92 -1.59 13.46 -2.11
C ALA A 92 -1.07 12.16 -1.49
N THR A 93 0.25 12.10 -1.27
CA THR A 93 0.94 10.89 -0.77
C THR A 93 0.45 10.47 0.62
N ASP A 94 0.02 11.45 1.43
CA ASP A 94 -0.57 11.30 2.76
C ASP A 94 -2.09 11.05 2.75
N ARG A 95 -2.74 10.94 1.58
CA ARG A 95 -4.21 10.77 1.48
C ARG A 95 -4.68 9.68 0.53
N ARG A 96 -3.82 8.72 0.22
CA ARG A 96 -4.10 7.66 -0.75
C ARG A 96 -4.10 6.24 -0.18
N THR A 97 -3.81 6.05 1.11
CA THR A 97 -3.68 4.73 1.76
C THR A 97 -4.57 4.58 2.99
N ALA A 98 -4.97 3.35 3.33
CA ALA A 98 -5.74 3.05 4.54
C ALA A 98 -4.95 3.38 5.82
N ARG A 99 -3.63 3.24 5.80
CA ARG A 99 -2.75 3.68 6.90
C ARG A 99 -2.93 5.17 7.17
N SER A 100 -2.83 5.98 6.12
CA SER A 100 -2.96 7.42 6.24
C SER A 100 -4.36 7.83 6.71
N MET A 101 -5.41 7.17 6.20
CA MET A 101 -6.79 7.35 6.65
C MET A 101 -6.92 7.09 8.16
N LEU A 102 -6.45 5.93 8.64
CA LEU A 102 -6.57 5.54 10.04
C LEU A 102 -5.78 6.48 10.96
N GLN A 103 -4.56 6.88 10.57
CA GLN A 103 -3.77 7.85 11.32
C GLN A 103 -4.48 9.20 11.45
N HIS A 104 -5.06 9.71 10.36
CA HIS A 104 -5.81 10.97 10.38
C HIS A 104 -7.11 10.88 11.21
N VAL A 105 -7.78 9.74 11.17
CA VAL A 105 -9.01 9.52 11.93
C VAL A 105 -8.70 9.38 13.43
N ILE A 106 -7.68 8.59 13.80
CA ILE A 106 -7.19 8.48 15.18
C ILE A 106 -6.77 9.85 15.69
N MET A 107 -6.02 10.62 14.90
CA MET A 107 -5.60 11.97 15.28
C MET A 107 -6.78 12.91 15.52
N GLN A 108 -7.84 12.83 14.69
CA GLN A 108 -9.08 13.59 14.93
C GLN A 108 -9.78 13.19 16.23
N LEU A 109 -9.82 11.89 16.53
CA LEU A 109 -10.44 11.36 17.76
C LEU A 109 -9.64 11.72 19.01
N VAL A 110 -8.31 11.60 18.96
CA VAL A 110 -7.38 12.01 20.02
C VAL A 110 -7.45 13.51 20.29
N ASN A 111 -7.53 14.33 19.23
CA ASN A 111 -7.68 15.78 19.37
C ASN A 111 -9.06 16.19 19.92
N ALA A 112 -10.08 15.34 19.74
CA ALA A 112 -11.43 15.58 20.24
C ALA A 112 -11.63 15.08 21.69
N ASP A 113 -10.83 14.12 22.15
CA ASP A 113 -10.92 13.55 23.50
C ASP A 113 -9.57 13.00 24.02
N GLU A 114 -9.11 13.56 25.13
CA GLU A 114 -7.84 13.17 25.74
C GLU A 114 -7.87 11.79 26.40
N THR A 115 -9.05 11.26 26.77
CA THR A 115 -9.16 9.88 27.29
C THR A 115 -8.77 8.86 26.21
N ILE A 116 -9.02 9.18 24.95
CA ILE A 116 -8.60 8.40 23.78
C ILE A 116 -7.09 8.54 23.54
N MET A 117 -6.48 9.69 23.89
CA MET A 117 -5.02 9.85 23.84
C MET A 117 -4.31 8.84 24.76
N ARG A 118 -4.84 8.62 25.97
CA ARG A 118 -4.28 7.64 26.91
C ARG A 118 -4.40 6.22 26.36
N LEU A 119 -5.56 5.85 25.82
CA LEU A 119 -5.78 4.55 25.16
C LEU A 119 -4.82 4.35 23.97
N ALA A 120 -4.65 5.37 23.13
CA ALA A 120 -3.71 5.34 22.03
C ALA A 120 -2.26 5.20 22.49
N HIS A 121 -1.86 5.94 23.54
CA HIS A 121 -0.53 5.85 24.10
C HIS A 121 -0.24 4.48 24.71
N GLU A 122 -1.14 3.93 25.54
CA GLU A 122 -0.99 2.59 26.15
C GLU A 122 -0.86 1.47 25.10
N ARG A 123 -1.59 1.57 23.99
CA ARG A 123 -1.57 0.57 22.92
C ARG A 123 -0.38 0.69 21.97
N LEU A 124 0.19 1.89 21.80
CA LEU A 124 1.27 2.15 20.85
C LEU A 124 2.65 2.25 21.51
N SER A 125 2.74 2.62 22.79
CA SER A 125 4.02 2.81 23.49
C SER A 125 4.82 1.52 23.68
N THR A 126 4.17 0.37 23.60
CA THR A 126 4.78 -0.96 23.75
C THR A 126 5.23 -1.58 22.42
N LYS A 127 5.05 -0.87 21.29
CA LYS A 127 5.32 -1.38 19.94
C LYS A 127 6.42 -0.59 19.24
N GLU A 128 7.49 -1.27 18.83
CA GLU A 128 8.62 -0.67 18.10
C GLU A 128 8.24 -0.24 16.67
N VAL A 129 7.31 -0.95 16.01
CA VAL A 129 6.77 -0.59 14.70
C VAL A 129 5.24 -0.72 14.74
N THR A 130 4.53 0.34 14.34
CA THR A 130 3.06 0.31 14.27
C THR A 130 2.60 -0.30 12.95
N GLU A 131 2.03 -1.49 12.98
CA GLU A 131 1.45 -2.13 11.79
C GLU A 131 0.05 -1.58 11.45
N LEU A 132 -0.44 -1.87 10.25
CA LEU A 132 -1.79 -1.46 9.85
C LEU A 132 -2.88 -2.14 10.69
N ALA A 133 -2.65 -3.38 11.15
CA ALA A 133 -3.57 -4.10 12.02
C ALA A 133 -3.76 -3.37 13.37
N ASP A 134 -2.66 -2.84 13.93
CA ASP A 134 -2.67 -2.11 15.20
C ASP A 134 -3.49 -0.81 15.09
N LEU A 135 -3.32 -0.09 13.99
CA LEU A 135 -4.08 1.13 13.72
C LEU A 135 -5.58 0.84 13.53
N LYS A 136 -5.91 -0.29 12.90
CA LYS A 136 -7.31 -0.72 12.73
C LYS A 136 -7.98 -1.04 14.06
N GLU A 137 -7.27 -1.73 14.95
CA GLU A 137 -7.75 -2.07 16.29
C GLU A 137 -7.93 -0.79 17.12
N LEU A 138 -6.87 0.03 17.18
CA LEU A 138 -6.90 1.28 17.93
C LEU A 138 -8.02 2.22 17.45
N ALA A 139 -8.16 2.44 16.14
CA ALA A 139 -9.22 3.29 15.61
C ALA A 139 -10.62 2.76 15.98
N SER A 140 -10.81 1.43 15.98
CA SER A 140 -12.08 0.82 16.36
C SER A 140 -12.39 1.09 17.84
N ASP A 141 -11.42 0.85 18.72
CA ASP A 141 -11.57 1.12 20.16
C ASP A 141 -11.84 2.62 20.43
N CYS A 142 -11.22 3.51 19.66
CA CYS A 142 -11.45 4.96 19.77
C CYS A 142 -12.90 5.35 19.40
N PHE A 143 -13.49 4.72 18.38
CA PHE A 143 -14.87 4.99 17.97
C PHE A 143 -15.92 4.38 18.91
N THR A 144 -15.63 3.20 19.46
CA THR A 144 -16.54 2.51 20.38
C THR A 144 -16.50 3.07 21.80
N ALA A 145 -15.52 3.90 22.13
CA ALA A 145 -15.42 4.60 23.41
C ALA A 145 -16.59 5.55 23.72
N ARG A 146 -17.44 5.89 22.72
CA ARG A 146 -18.62 6.76 22.91
C ARG A 146 -19.90 6.16 22.34
N PRO A 147 -21.07 6.57 22.86
CA PRO A 147 -22.36 6.01 22.47
C PRO A 147 -22.83 6.45 21.07
N ASN A 148 -22.29 7.53 20.50
CA ASN A 148 -22.62 7.95 19.13
C ASN A 148 -21.37 8.36 18.36
N ALA A 149 -21.20 7.84 17.15
CA ALA A 149 -20.09 8.17 16.27
C ALA A 149 -20.55 8.32 14.82
N THR A 150 -19.93 9.24 14.08
CA THR A 150 -20.14 9.44 12.65
C THR A 150 -18.79 9.45 11.94
N LEU A 151 -18.64 8.59 10.93
CA LEU A 151 -17.47 8.52 10.06
C LEU A 151 -17.88 8.90 8.64
N VAL A 152 -17.19 9.87 8.03
CA VAL A 152 -17.39 10.28 6.63
C VAL A 152 -16.11 10.02 5.82
N LEU A 153 -16.18 9.11 4.86
CA LEU A 153 -15.10 8.84 3.91
C LEU A 153 -15.52 9.35 2.53
N ASP A 154 -14.76 10.29 1.97
CA ASP A 154 -14.99 10.84 0.64
C ASP A 154 -13.84 10.52 -0.31
N GLY A 155 -14.16 10.35 -1.59
CA GLY A 155 -13.17 10.09 -2.65
C GLY A 155 -12.55 8.70 -2.60
N LEU A 156 -13.22 7.69 -2.04
CA LEU A 156 -12.61 6.38 -1.83
C LEU A 156 -12.07 5.74 -3.13
N ASP A 157 -12.66 6.07 -4.28
CA ASP A 157 -12.18 5.69 -5.62
C ASP A 157 -10.79 6.25 -5.98
N GLU A 158 -10.30 7.25 -5.25
CA GLU A 158 -8.98 7.86 -5.45
C GLU A 158 -7.86 7.18 -4.64
N ALA A 159 -8.17 6.16 -3.82
CA ALA A 159 -7.17 5.42 -3.07
C ALA A 159 -6.34 4.49 -3.99
N MET A 160 -5.09 4.23 -3.61
CA MET A 160 -4.11 3.49 -4.41
C MET A 160 -4.35 1.98 -4.38
N GLY A 161 -4.22 1.29 -5.52
CA GLY A 161 -4.21 -0.19 -5.57
C GLY A 161 -5.46 -0.82 -4.93
N ASN A 162 -5.25 -1.65 -3.89
CA ASN A 162 -6.29 -2.37 -3.16
C ASN A 162 -6.73 -1.66 -1.85
N GLU A 163 -6.26 -0.44 -1.59
CA GLU A 163 -6.51 0.30 -0.34
C GLU A 163 -8.00 0.61 -0.09
N GLN A 164 -8.79 0.68 -1.17
CA GLN A 164 -10.23 0.90 -1.13
C GLN A 164 -10.95 -0.27 -0.45
N GLU A 165 -10.60 -1.50 -0.84
CA GLU A 165 -11.13 -2.74 -0.28
C GLU A 165 -10.67 -2.91 1.17
N ILE A 166 -9.40 -2.60 1.47
CA ILE A 166 -8.83 -2.66 2.82
C ILE A 166 -9.59 -1.72 3.78
N SER A 167 -9.91 -0.50 3.32
CA SER A 167 -10.63 0.51 4.10
C SER A 167 -12.08 0.12 4.36
N ILE A 168 -12.77 -0.44 3.35
CA ILE A 168 -14.16 -0.92 3.51
C ILE A 168 -14.23 -2.16 4.38
N LYS A 169 -13.35 -3.15 4.18
CA LYS A 169 -13.30 -4.35 5.04
C LYS A 169 -13.08 -3.98 6.50
N TRP A 170 -12.25 -2.97 6.78
CA TRP A 170 -12.14 -2.47 8.15
C TRP A 170 -13.46 -1.86 8.67
N CYS A 171 -14.12 -1.00 7.89
CA CYS A 171 -15.40 -0.41 8.30
C CYS A 171 -16.47 -1.48 8.58
N LEU A 172 -16.59 -2.48 7.70
CA LEU A 172 -17.66 -3.48 7.74
C LEU A 172 -17.35 -4.67 8.65
N ASP A 173 -16.14 -5.24 8.58
CA ASP A 173 -15.81 -6.50 9.25
C ASP A 173 -15.23 -6.27 10.65
N LYS A 174 -14.77 -5.05 10.96
CA LYS A 174 -14.16 -4.71 12.26
C LYS A 174 -14.94 -3.64 13.01
N LEU A 175 -15.11 -2.47 12.42
CA LEU A 175 -15.66 -1.30 13.12
C LEU A 175 -17.16 -1.45 13.43
N LEU A 176 -17.99 -1.89 12.46
CA LEU A 176 -19.42 -2.11 12.69
C LEU A 176 -19.71 -3.19 13.76
N PRO A 177 -19.08 -4.39 13.72
CA PRO A 177 -19.24 -5.39 14.78
C PRO A 177 -18.77 -4.91 16.15
N ALA A 178 -17.66 -4.18 16.22
CA ALA A 178 -17.16 -3.60 17.46
C ALA A 178 -18.17 -2.59 18.04
N ALA A 179 -18.71 -1.70 17.20
CA ALA A 179 -19.72 -0.72 17.61
C ALA A 179 -21.00 -1.40 18.11
N ALA A 180 -21.47 -2.45 17.45
CA ALA A 180 -22.64 -3.22 17.88
C ALA A 180 -22.42 -3.89 19.25
N THR A 181 -21.22 -4.46 19.46
CA THR A 181 -20.86 -5.14 20.72
C THR A 181 -20.77 -4.16 21.89
N CYS A 182 -20.26 -2.95 21.64
CA CYS A 182 -20.06 -1.92 22.65
C CYS A 182 -21.27 -0.99 22.84
N GLY A 183 -22.39 -1.20 22.12
CA GLY A 183 -23.58 -0.33 22.20
C GLY A 183 -23.36 1.08 21.63
N CYS A 184 -22.41 1.26 20.71
CA CYS A 184 -22.15 2.51 20.01
C CYS A 184 -23.04 2.64 18.77
N HIS A 185 -23.83 3.72 18.69
CA HIS A 185 -24.58 4.09 17.50
C HIS A 185 -23.67 4.74 16.46
N LEU A 186 -23.09 3.91 15.60
CA LEU A 186 -22.20 4.33 14.53
C LEU A 186 -22.95 4.61 13.22
N LYS A 187 -22.68 5.77 12.61
CA LYS A 187 -23.12 6.14 11.26
C LYS A 187 -21.91 6.25 10.34
N ILE A 188 -21.96 5.65 9.16
CA ILE A 188 -20.86 5.68 8.19
C ILE A 188 -21.39 6.21 6.85
N LEU A 189 -20.76 7.25 6.32
CA LEU A 189 -21.02 7.75 4.97
C LEU A 189 -19.80 7.47 4.10
N ILE A 190 -19.99 6.74 2.99
CA ILE A 190 -18.92 6.42 2.05
C ILE A 190 -19.29 7.02 0.68
N CYS A 191 -18.44 7.90 0.18
CA CYS A 191 -18.60 8.52 -1.13
C CYS A 191 -17.53 7.98 -2.09
N GLY A 192 -17.95 7.42 -3.23
CA GLY A 192 -17.02 6.82 -4.18
C GLY A 192 -17.62 6.54 -5.56
N GLN A 193 -16.81 6.41 -6.61
CA GLN A 193 -17.28 6.08 -7.97
C GLN A 193 -17.77 4.61 -8.10
N ARG A 194 -18.52 4.33 -9.19
CA ARG A 194 -18.81 2.95 -9.61
C ARG A 194 -17.72 2.54 -10.58
N ASP A 195 -16.74 1.83 -10.03
CA ASP A 195 -15.64 1.19 -10.75
C ASP A 195 -15.82 -0.34 -10.84
N GLY A 196 -16.96 -0.86 -10.36
CA GLY A 196 -17.28 -2.29 -10.27
C GLY A 196 -16.63 -3.01 -9.09
N ARG A 197 -15.53 -2.48 -8.51
CA ARG A 197 -14.82 -3.10 -7.38
C ARG A 197 -15.59 -2.96 -6.08
N LEU A 198 -16.14 -1.78 -5.85
CA LEU A 198 -16.90 -1.47 -4.63
C LEU A 198 -18.35 -1.98 -4.66
N ASP A 199 -18.86 -2.31 -5.85
CA ASP A 199 -20.25 -2.75 -6.07
C ASP A 199 -20.52 -4.11 -5.44
N CYS A 200 -19.58 -5.05 -5.52
CA CYS A 200 -19.72 -6.38 -4.92
C CYS A 200 -19.85 -6.31 -3.39
N ILE A 201 -19.13 -5.40 -2.74
CA ILE A 201 -19.02 -5.34 -1.27
C ILE A 201 -20.16 -4.50 -0.65
N LEU A 202 -20.56 -3.40 -1.31
CA LEU A 202 -21.51 -2.43 -0.76
C LEU A 202 -22.94 -2.56 -1.33
N SER A 203 -23.21 -3.57 -2.16
CA SER A 203 -24.53 -3.81 -2.78
C SER A 203 -25.66 -4.06 -1.77
N SER A 204 -25.33 -4.63 -0.61
CA SER A 204 -26.28 -5.01 0.44
C SER A 204 -26.68 -3.87 1.40
N TYR A 205 -26.04 -2.70 1.30
CA TYR A 205 -26.29 -1.54 2.18
C TYR A 205 -27.14 -0.46 1.47
N PRO A 206 -27.81 0.44 2.21
CA PRO A 206 -28.55 1.56 1.62
C PRO A 206 -27.70 2.42 0.68
N GLN A 207 -28.18 2.65 -0.54
CA GLN A 207 -27.45 3.41 -1.56
C GLN A 207 -28.25 4.63 -2.00
N ILE A 208 -27.57 5.77 -2.08
CA ILE A 208 -28.07 6.98 -2.72
C ILE A 208 -27.39 7.05 -4.09
N ARG A 209 -28.16 6.68 -5.10
CA ARG A 209 -27.72 6.60 -6.49
C ARG A 209 -27.93 7.95 -7.15
N LEU A 210 -26.83 8.63 -7.46
CA LEU A 210 -26.82 9.86 -8.24
C LEU A 210 -26.61 9.55 -9.74
N ASP A 211 -26.70 8.28 -10.15
CA ASP A 211 -26.50 7.78 -11.52
C ASP A 211 -27.81 7.63 -12.32
N LEU A 212 -28.97 7.98 -11.75
CA LEU A 212 -30.25 7.98 -12.47
C LEU A 212 -30.41 9.30 -13.26
N VAL A 213 -30.17 9.19 -14.57
CA VAL A 213 -30.01 10.27 -15.57
C VAL A 213 -31.15 11.30 -15.57
N ASP A 214 -32.39 10.91 -15.26
CA ASP A 214 -33.57 11.79 -15.42
C ASP A 214 -33.73 12.86 -14.33
N ALA A 215 -33.15 12.68 -13.14
CA ALA A 215 -33.22 13.66 -12.06
C ALA A 215 -32.09 14.71 -12.18
N HIS A 216 -30.89 14.29 -12.58
CA HIS A 216 -29.74 15.17 -12.73
C HIS A 216 -29.84 16.10 -13.94
N GLN A 217 -30.45 15.62 -15.03
CA GLN A 217 -30.70 16.47 -16.19
C GLN A 217 -31.62 17.64 -15.82
N LYS A 218 -32.66 17.40 -15.01
CA LYS A 218 -33.57 18.45 -14.51
C LYS A 218 -32.87 19.46 -13.61
N ASP A 219 -31.98 19.00 -12.74
CA ASP A 219 -31.21 19.90 -11.87
C ASP A 219 -30.19 20.74 -12.66
N ILE A 220 -29.56 20.17 -13.70
CA ILE A 220 -28.68 20.89 -14.62
C ILE A 220 -29.49 21.89 -15.45
N GLU A 221 -30.65 21.51 -15.96
CA GLU A 221 -31.57 22.39 -16.68
C GLU A 221 -32.01 23.56 -15.80
N GLN A 222 -32.35 23.30 -14.53
CA GLN A 222 -32.72 24.34 -13.58
C GLN A 222 -31.55 25.28 -13.28
N PHE A 223 -30.35 24.74 -13.02
CA PHE A 223 -29.14 25.54 -12.84
C PHE A 223 -28.80 26.39 -14.08
N THR A 224 -28.92 25.79 -15.27
CA THR A 224 -28.66 26.45 -16.55
C THR A 224 -29.69 27.54 -16.79
N LYS A 225 -30.95 27.33 -16.41
CA LYS A 225 -32.02 28.33 -16.50
C LYS A 225 -31.74 29.54 -15.60
N ASP A 226 -31.29 29.31 -14.37
CA ASP A 226 -30.96 30.39 -13.43
C ASP A 226 -29.75 31.21 -13.95
N GLN A 227 -28.74 30.56 -14.52
CA GLN A 227 -27.58 31.24 -15.12
C GLN A 227 -27.91 31.91 -16.47
N ALA A 228 -28.74 31.27 -17.30
CA ALA A 228 -29.19 31.81 -18.58
C ALA A 228 -29.98 33.10 -18.38
N ALA A 229 -30.79 33.21 -17.31
CA ALA A 229 -31.47 34.44 -16.96
C ALA A 229 -30.49 35.59 -16.64
N ASN A 230 -29.36 35.30 -15.98
CA ASN A 230 -28.31 36.28 -15.71
C ASN A 230 -27.61 36.75 -17.00
N ILE A 231 -27.28 35.80 -17.88
CA ILE A 231 -26.68 36.08 -19.21
C ILE A 231 -27.67 36.85 -20.09
N GLY A 232 -28.95 36.46 -20.05
CA GLY A 232 -30.06 37.11 -20.75
C GLY A 232 -30.24 38.56 -20.35
N ALA A 233 -30.12 38.87 -19.05
CA ALA A 233 -30.12 40.24 -18.55
C ALA A 233 -28.92 41.06 -19.07
N ARG A 234 -27.72 40.46 -19.14
CA ARG A 234 -26.49 41.13 -19.62
C ARG A 234 -26.52 41.42 -21.12
N PHE A 235 -26.91 40.44 -21.96
CA PHE A 235 -26.86 40.55 -23.42
C PHE A 235 -28.21 40.85 -24.10
N ARG A 236 -29.26 41.08 -23.30
CA ARG A 236 -30.65 41.32 -23.75
C ARG A 236 -31.09 40.24 -24.75
N LEU A 237 -31.12 39.00 -24.28
CA LEU A 237 -31.52 37.85 -25.09
C LEU A 237 -33.04 37.78 -25.21
N ALA A 238 -33.53 37.36 -26.37
CA ALA A 238 -34.95 37.02 -26.51
C ALA A 238 -35.24 35.70 -25.79
N ARG A 239 -36.49 35.47 -25.38
CA ARG A 239 -36.91 34.22 -24.72
C ARG A 239 -36.52 32.96 -25.52
N GLN A 240 -36.59 33.04 -26.85
CA GLN A 240 -36.17 31.96 -27.74
C GLN A 240 -34.64 31.72 -27.73
N GLU A 241 -33.84 32.77 -27.58
CA GLU A 241 -32.37 32.66 -27.48
C GLU A 241 -31.97 32.04 -26.12
N GLU A 242 -32.67 32.38 -25.04
CA GLU A 242 -32.48 31.78 -23.71
C GLU A 242 -32.86 30.29 -23.68
N GLU A 243 -34.00 29.92 -24.25
CA GLU A 243 -34.43 28.52 -24.34
C GLU A 243 -33.46 27.68 -25.19
N ASN A 244 -32.92 28.25 -26.27
CA ASN A 244 -31.89 27.61 -27.08
C ASN A 244 -30.57 27.42 -26.30
N LEU A 245 -30.13 28.43 -25.53
CA LEU A 245 -28.95 28.32 -24.66
C LEU A 245 -29.13 27.20 -23.63
N ILE A 246 -30.29 27.14 -22.97
CA ILE A 246 -30.60 26.13 -21.96
C ILE A 246 -30.54 24.74 -22.57
N SER A 247 -31.20 24.54 -23.72
CA SER A 247 -31.20 23.25 -24.42
C SER A 247 -29.78 22.85 -24.85
N LYS A 248 -29.02 23.76 -25.46
CA LYS A 248 -27.68 23.48 -26.00
C LYS A 248 -26.68 23.12 -24.91
N VAL A 249 -26.62 23.89 -23.82
CA VAL A 249 -25.71 23.63 -22.69
C VAL A 249 -26.13 22.39 -21.91
N SER A 250 -27.44 22.20 -21.68
CA SER A 250 -27.93 21.05 -20.92
C SER A 250 -27.70 19.74 -21.68
N ASN A 251 -27.91 19.72 -23.01
CA ASN A 251 -27.62 18.56 -23.85
C ASN A 251 -26.12 18.26 -23.95
N ALA A 252 -25.29 19.28 -24.15
CA ALA A 252 -23.84 19.11 -24.26
C ALA A 252 -23.17 18.73 -22.93
N SER A 253 -23.82 19.03 -21.79
CA SER A 253 -23.28 18.71 -20.47
C SER A 253 -23.17 17.21 -20.18
N GLN A 254 -23.94 16.34 -20.87
CA GLN A 254 -23.94 14.89 -20.67
C GLN A 254 -24.00 14.47 -19.18
N GLY A 255 -24.74 15.21 -18.34
CA GLY A 255 -24.84 14.97 -16.90
C GLY A 255 -23.71 15.58 -16.04
N MET A 256 -22.88 16.45 -16.59
CA MET A 256 -21.71 17.04 -15.92
C MET A 256 -21.93 18.51 -15.52
N PHE A 257 -22.33 18.78 -14.26
CA PHE A 257 -22.52 20.15 -13.72
C PHE A 257 -21.34 21.11 -13.96
N LEU A 258 -20.10 20.66 -13.75
CA LEU A 258 -18.94 21.52 -13.96
C LEU A 258 -18.75 21.89 -15.45
N TYR A 259 -19.21 21.08 -16.42
CA TYR A 259 -19.19 21.51 -17.82
C TYR A 259 -20.17 22.65 -18.02
N ALA A 260 -21.43 22.49 -17.57
CA ALA A 260 -22.44 23.53 -17.66
C ALA A 260 -21.95 24.83 -16.99
N ARG A 261 -21.39 24.72 -15.78
CA ARG A 261 -20.83 25.86 -15.04
C ARG A 261 -19.69 26.55 -15.80
N VAL A 262 -18.68 25.81 -16.26
CA VAL A 262 -17.51 26.38 -16.96
C VAL A 262 -17.92 27.09 -18.25
N VAL A 263 -18.79 26.48 -19.05
CA VAL A 263 -19.30 27.07 -20.30
C VAL A 263 -20.16 28.29 -20.02
N LEU A 264 -21.09 28.23 -19.06
CA LEU A 264 -21.94 29.38 -18.71
C LEU A 264 -21.14 30.52 -18.11
N ASP A 265 -20.17 30.26 -17.24
CA ASP A 265 -19.27 31.27 -16.69
C ASP A 265 -18.41 31.91 -17.81
N ASN A 266 -17.97 31.11 -18.80
CA ASN A 266 -17.26 31.61 -19.97
C ASN A 266 -18.14 32.56 -20.80
N LEU A 267 -19.35 32.12 -21.17
CA LEU A 267 -20.31 32.92 -21.94
C LEU A 267 -20.74 34.19 -21.19
N ALA A 268 -20.98 34.08 -19.88
CA ALA A 268 -21.33 35.21 -19.04
C ALA A 268 -20.22 36.26 -18.96
N ALA A 269 -18.96 35.86 -19.12
CA ALA A 269 -17.80 36.74 -19.06
C ALA A 269 -17.42 37.39 -20.41
N MET A 270 -18.17 37.18 -21.50
CA MET A 270 -17.88 37.78 -22.81
C MET A 270 -18.20 39.27 -22.89
N ASP A 271 -17.43 40.01 -23.69
CA ASP A 271 -17.49 41.47 -23.74
C ASP A 271 -18.52 42.01 -24.74
N SER A 272 -18.82 41.25 -25.81
CA SER A 272 -19.82 41.66 -26.82
C SER A 272 -20.85 40.58 -27.11
N LYS A 273 -22.04 41.01 -27.56
CA LYS A 273 -23.11 40.11 -28.03
C LYS A 273 -22.70 39.36 -29.31
N ARG A 274 -21.75 39.89 -30.09
CA ARG A 274 -21.20 39.22 -31.27
C ARG A 274 -20.36 38.01 -30.85
N ASP A 275 -19.40 38.21 -29.96
CA ASP A 275 -18.54 37.12 -29.45
C ASP A 275 -19.38 36.01 -28.80
N TYR A 276 -20.44 36.38 -28.07
CA TYR A 276 -21.41 35.44 -27.52
C TYR A 276 -22.11 34.59 -28.59
N LYS A 277 -22.50 35.20 -29.72
CA LYS A 277 -23.16 34.48 -30.83
C LYS A 277 -22.17 33.59 -31.57
N ASP A 278 -20.96 34.08 -31.81
CA ASP A 278 -19.89 33.34 -32.48
C ASP A 278 -19.49 32.10 -31.67
N GLU A 279 -19.44 32.17 -30.34
CA GLU A 279 -19.18 31.01 -29.47
C GLU A 279 -20.33 30.00 -29.43
N LEU A 280 -21.56 30.45 -29.72
CA LEU A 280 -22.74 29.61 -29.79
C LEU A 280 -22.96 28.98 -31.17
N GLU A 281 -22.10 29.20 -32.15
CA GLU A 281 -22.16 28.46 -33.41
C GLU A 281 -21.77 26.99 -33.20
N ASN A 282 -22.22 26.09 -34.09
CA ASN A 282 -22.04 24.64 -33.87
C ASN A 282 -20.59 24.17 -34.04
N ASP A 283 -19.80 24.89 -34.82
CA ASP A 283 -18.39 24.55 -35.08
C ASP A 283 -17.45 25.09 -33.98
N THR A 284 -17.88 26.10 -33.24
CA THR A 284 -17.10 26.76 -32.19
C THR A 284 -17.44 26.26 -30.78
N PHE A 285 -18.70 25.88 -30.54
CA PHE A 285 -19.18 25.47 -29.23
C PHE A 285 -18.45 24.21 -28.71
N PRO A 286 -17.91 24.22 -27.47
CA PRO A 286 -17.05 23.16 -26.98
C PRO A 286 -17.80 21.84 -26.80
N LYS A 287 -17.28 20.73 -27.35
CA LYS A 287 -17.95 19.41 -27.25
C LYS A 287 -17.65 18.67 -25.95
N ASP A 288 -16.53 19.00 -25.31
CA ASP A 288 -16.04 18.39 -24.08
C ASP A 288 -15.40 19.46 -23.16
N LEU A 289 -14.94 19.04 -21.98
CA LEU A 289 -14.31 19.95 -21.00
C LEU A 289 -12.97 20.51 -21.48
N ASP A 290 -12.18 19.73 -22.21
CA ASP A 290 -10.84 20.15 -22.63
C ASP A 290 -10.95 21.24 -23.71
N GLN A 291 -11.88 21.09 -24.65
CA GLN A 291 -12.25 22.16 -25.59
C GLN A 291 -12.82 23.38 -24.88
N ALA A 292 -13.64 23.19 -23.83
CA ALA A 292 -14.13 24.32 -23.04
C ALA A 292 -12.97 25.07 -22.36
N TYR A 293 -11.98 24.35 -21.83
CA TYR A 293 -10.76 24.95 -21.28
C TYR A 293 -9.88 25.59 -22.36
N ASP A 294 -9.73 24.98 -23.54
CA ASP A 294 -9.03 25.57 -24.69
C ASP A 294 -9.65 26.91 -25.09
N ARG A 295 -10.98 26.99 -25.17
CA ARG A 295 -11.70 28.24 -25.48
C ARG A 295 -11.45 29.32 -24.43
N ILE A 296 -11.50 28.94 -23.15
CA ILE A 296 -11.21 29.87 -22.05
C ILE A 296 -9.75 30.30 -22.08
N ALA A 297 -8.81 29.38 -22.32
CA ALA A 297 -7.39 29.65 -22.44
C ALA A 297 -7.12 30.59 -23.63
N GLN A 298 -7.65 30.31 -24.81
CA GLN A 298 -7.54 31.17 -25.99
C GLN A 298 -8.08 32.58 -25.71
N ARG A 299 -9.26 32.70 -25.12
CA ARG A 299 -9.84 34.00 -24.78
C ARG A 299 -8.98 34.77 -23.76
N ILE A 300 -8.54 34.12 -22.69
CA ILE A 300 -7.81 34.81 -21.62
C ILE A 300 -6.37 35.09 -22.04
N LEU A 301 -5.75 34.18 -22.80
CA LEU A 301 -4.33 34.23 -23.13
C LEU A 301 -4.03 34.93 -24.47
N GLN A 302 -4.92 34.87 -25.47
CA GLN A 302 -4.67 35.41 -26.81
C GLN A 302 -5.30 36.79 -27.06
N ASN A 303 -6.40 37.15 -26.38
CA ASN A 303 -7.13 38.42 -26.63
C ASN A 303 -6.70 39.61 -25.75
N ASN A 304 -5.65 39.50 -24.95
CA ASN A 304 -5.31 40.50 -23.93
C ASN A 304 -3.98 41.24 -24.22
N ARG A 305 -3.93 42.53 -23.84
CA ARG A 305 -2.69 43.34 -23.78
C ARG A 305 -1.60 42.55 -23.03
N SER A 306 -0.34 42.64 -23.46
CA SER A 306 0.74 41.75 -22.96
C SER A 306 0.89 41.73 -21.43
N SER A 307 0.58 42.83 -20.74
CA SER A 307 0.64 42.94 -19.27
C SER A 307 -0.41 42.09 -18.51
N ARG A 308 -1.62 41.94 -19.07
CA ARG A 308 -2.68 41.12 -18.45
C ARG A 308 -2.39 39.63 -18.64
N TYR A 309 -1.88 39.25 -19.82
CA TYR A 309 -1.41 37.89 -20.11
C TYR A 309 -0.35 37.43 -19.09
N THR A 310 0.68 38.24 -18.84
CA THR A 310 1.72 37.92 -17.84
C THR A 310 1.15 37.76 -16.44
N SER A 311 0.14 38.55 -16.08
CA SER A 311 -0.52 38.48 -14.78
C SER A 311 -1.32 37.18 -14.62
N VAL A 312 -2.09 36.78 -15.63
CA VAL A 312 -2.85 35.52 -15.63
C VAL A 312 -1.90 34.33 -15.50
N LYS A 313 -0.86 34.27 -16.34
CA LYS A 313 0.09 33.15 -16.35
C LYS A 313 0.75 32.97 -14.98
N ARG A 314 1.19 34.08 -14.35
CA ARG A 314 1.78 34.06 -13.00
C ARG A 314 0.79 33.58 -11.94
N ILE A 315 -0.43 34.11 -11.93
CA ILE A 315 -1.46 33.71 -10.95
C ILE A 315 -1.77 32.22 -11.08
N LEU A 316 -1.98 31.72 -12.30
CA LEU A 316 -2.26 30.31 -12.54
C LEU A 316 -1.08 29.42 -12.14
N GLY A 317 0.15 29.81 -12.48
CA GLY A 317 1.37 29.11 -12.08
C GLY A 317 1.49 28.97 -10.56
N TRP A 318 1.32 30.08 -9.83
CA TRP A 318 1.38 30.09 -8.37
C TRP A 318 0.28 29.27 -7.71
N ILE A 319 -0.96 29.36 -8.19
CA ILE A 319 -2.07 28.57 -7.61
C ILE A 319 -1.88 27.08 -7.86
N VAL A 320 -1.38 26.71 -9.05
CA VAL A 320 -1.17 25.31 -9.44
C VAL A 320 -0.02 24.67 -8.65
N CYS A 321 1.08 25.40 -8.41
CA CYS A 321 2.22 24.86 -7.67
C CYS A 321 2.10 24.99 -6.15
N ALA A 322 1.16 25.80 -5.64
CA ALA A 322 1.07 26.07 -4.21
C ALA A 322 0.71 24.85 -3.35
N ALA A 323 1.36 24.73 -2.18
CA ALA A 323 1.18 23.68 -1.19
C ALA A 323 -0.20 23.71 -0.51
N ARG A 324 -0.82 24.90 -0.46
CA ARG A 324 -2.17 25.15 0.04
C ARG A 324 -2.85 26.23 -0.80
N PRO A 325 -4.19 26.30 -0.81
CA PRO A 325 -4.89 27.44 -1.39
C PRO A 325 -4.34 28.76 -0.84
N LEU A 326 -3.99 29.66 -1.76
CA LEU A 326 -3.44 30.98 -1.44
C LEU A 326 -4.58 31.96 -1.16
N ARG A 327 -4.35 32.88 -0.23
CA ARG A 327 -5.25 34.01 0.00
C ARG A 327 -5.03 35.03 -1.10
N TRP A 328 -6.08 35.78 -1.46
CA TRP A 328 -5.95 36.78 -2.50
C TRP A 328 -4.87 37.82 -2.18
N ARG A 329 -4.76 38.24 -0.91
CA ARG A 329 -3.68 39.13 -0.46
C ARG A 329 -2.28 38.55 -0.63
N GLU A 330 -2.10 37.22 -0.49
CA GLU A 330 -0.80 36.55 -0.63
C GLU A 330 -0.36 36.57 -2.10
N ILE A 331 -1.32 36.44 -3.02
CA ILE A 331 -1.08 36.58 -4.46
C ILE A 331 -0.79 38.05 -4.81
N GLN A 332 -1.52 39.01 -4.22
CA GLN A 332 -1.31 40.44 -4.41
C GLN A 332 0.09 40.86 -3.95
N SER A 333 0.48 40.50 -2.73
CA SER A 333 1.79 40.85 -2.19
C SER A 333 2.93 40.27 -3.03
N ARG A 334 2.72 39.09 -3.63
CA ARG A 334 3.71 38.49 -4.54
C ARG A 334 3.93 39.29 -5.83
N PHE A 335 2.97 40.09 -6.27
CA PHE A 335 3.18 41.05 -7.37
C PHE A 335 3.92 42.30 -6.93
N CYS A 336 3.78 42.71 -5.66
CA CYS A 336 4.37 43.93 -5.11
C CYS A 336 5.82 43.73 -4.62
N ILE A 337 6.19 42.52 -4.21
CA ILE A 337 7.50 42.22 -3.64
C ILE A 337 8.50 41.84 -4.73
N ASP A 338 9.58 42.62 -4.83
CA ASP A 338 10.80 42.26 -5.55
C ASP A 338 11.82 41.73 -4.53
N ALA A 339 11.91 40.40 -4.42
CA ALA A 339 12.77 39.74 -3.43
C ALA A 339 14.27 39.94 -3.71
N ASP A 340 14.65 40.24 -4.96
CA ASP A 340 16.05 40.49 -5.34
C ASP A 340 16.50 41.89 -4.90
N LYS A 341 15.62 42.89 -5.12
CA LYS A 341 15.87 44.28 -4.71
C LYS A 341 15.46 44.57 -3.26
N GLN A 342 14.74 43.65 -2.63
CA GLN A 342 14.25 43.76 -1.25
C GLN A 342 13.33 44.97 -1.04
N ILE A 343 12.44 45.23 -2.02
CA ILE A 343 11.47 46.32 -1.97
C ILE A 343 10.04 45.79 -2.15
N CYS A 344 9.06 46.42 -1.49
CA CYS A 344 7.64 46.26 -1.79
C CYS A 344 7.11 47.54 -2.44
N ASP A 345 6.57 47.41 -3.65
CA ASP A 345 5.90 48.50 -4.34
C ASP A 345 4.40 48.19 -4.48
N ILE A 346 3.59 48.86 -3.64
CA ILE A 346 2.12 48.69 -3.61
C ILE A 346 1.48 49.10 -4.94
N GLU A 347 2.09 49.97 -5.74
CA GLU A 347 1.54 50.39 -7.03
C GLU A 347 1.45 49.23 -8.03
N ASN A 348 2.18 48.14 -7.79
CA ASN A 348 2.09 46.90 -8.57
C ASN A 348 0.91 45.99 -8.16
N ALA A 349 0.10 46.35 -7.17
CA ALA A 349 -1.11 45.61 -6.83
C ALA A 349 -2.09 45.56 -8.01
N ARG A 350 -2.82 44.45 -8.18
CA ARG A 350 -3.84 44.32 -9.22
C ARG A 350 -5.16 44.89 -8.73
N LEU A 351 -5.64 45.91 -9.43
CA LEU A 351 -6.91 46.59 -9.15
C LEU A 351 -8.13 45.70 -9.40
N ASP A 352 -8.04 44.78 -10.37
CA ASP A 352 -9.09 43.81 -10.67
C ASP A 352 -9.09 42.64 -9.67
N SER A 353 -10.27 42.12 -9.34
CA SER A 353 -10.38 40.90 -8.54
C SER A 353 -9.76 39.68 -9.24
N CYS A 354 -9.34 38.67 -8.47
CA CYS A 354 -8.79 37.43 -9.03
C CYS A 354 -9.73 36.78 -10.06
N LYS A 355 -11.03 36.79 -9.78
CA LYS A 355 -12.06 36.25 -10.67
C LYS A 355 -12.21 37.07 -11.95
N ALA A 356 -11.97 38.38 -11.93
CA ALA A 356 -11.97 39.20 -13.13
C ALA A 356 -10.71 38.96 -13.99
N ILE A 357 -9.56 38.67 -13.36
CA ILE A 357 -8.29 38.44 -14.07
C ILE A 357 -8.23 37.03 -14.67
N CYS A 358 -8.48 36.00 -13.85
CA CYS A 358 -8.32 34.59 -14.25
C CYS A 358 -9.64 33.91 -14.64
N SER A 359 -10.77 34.64 -14.60
CA SER A 359 -12.10 34.20 -15.05
C SER A 359 -12.45 32.78 -14.58
N SER A 360 -13.02 31.95 -15.47
CA SER A 360 -13.57 30.63 -15.19
C SER A 360 -12.56 29.56 -14.77
N PHE A 361 -11.25 29.86 -14.66
CA PHE A 361 -10.25 28.90 -14.15
C PHE A 361 -10.14 28.89 -12.63
N VAL A 362 -10.51 29.99 -11.97
CA VAL A 362 -10.37 30.15 -10.51
C VAL A 362 -11.70 30.34 -9.81
N ASP A 363 -11.83 29.68 -8.66
CA ASP A 363 -12.91 29.91 -7.70
C ASP A 363 -12.37 30.70 -6.51
N VAL A 364 -13.11 31.74 -6.14
CA VAL A 364 -12.84 32.57 -4.97
C VAL A 364 -13.87 32.24 -3.90
N THR A 365 -13.41 31.76 -2.75
CA THR A 365 -14.27 31.43 -1.61
C THR A 365 -13.98 32.34 -0.45
N GLU A 366 -15.03 32.89 0.15
CA GLU A 366 -14.95 33.62 1.41
C GLU A 366 -14.74 32.64 2.57
N CYS A 367 -13.73 32.91 3.38
CA CYS A 367 -13.28 32.05 4.47
C CYS A 367 -13.92 32.49 5.79
N ASP A 368 -15.17 32.07 6.02
CA ASP A 368 -15.89 32.29 7.29
C ASP A 368 -15.41 31.29 8.35
N LEU A 369 -14.17 31.47 8.83
CA LEU A 369 -13.59 30.58 9.84
C LEU A 369 -14.13 30.85 11.25
N PHE A 370 -14.56 32.08 11.52
CA PHE A 370 -15.00 32.51 12.85
C PHE A 370 -16.23 33.43 12.74
N PRO A 371 -17.28 33.22 13.56
CA PRO A 371 -18.37 34.18 13.68
C PRO A 371 -17.81 35.54 14.12
N ASN A 372 -18.23 36.62 13.46
CA ASN A 372 -17.90 38.03 13.78
C ASN A 372 -16.50 38.53 13.35
N ILE A 373 -15.77 37.83 12.48
CA ILE A 373 -14.51 38.30 11.87
C ILE A 373 -14.73 38.44 10.36
N GLU A 374 -14.19 39.51 9.74
CA GLU A 374 -14.28 39.72 8.29
C GLU A 374 -13.72 38.52 7.50
N SER A 375 -14.45 38.13 6.46
CA SER A 375 -14.14 36.97 5.64
C SER A 375 -12.96 37.27 4.71
N GLU A 376 -12.04 36.32 4.59
CA GLU A 376 -10.92 36.45 3.64
C GLU A 376 -11.19 35.68 2.36
N GLN A 377 -10.77 36.24 1.24
CA GLN A 377 -10.84 35.56 -0.06
C GLN A 377 -9.70 34.57 -0.21
N VAL A 378 -10.05 33.29 -0.34
CA VAL A 378 -9.15 32.21 -0.71
C VAL A 378 -9.36 31.87 -2.18
N VAL A 379 -8.27 31.81 -2.93
CA VAL A 379 -8.28 31.50 -4.36
C VAL A 379 -7.86 30.05 -4.56
N SER A 380 -8.64 29.32 -5.37
CA SER A 380 -8.37 27.94 -5.72
C SER A 380 -8.74 27.68 -7.18
N MET A 381 -8.20 26.62 -7.78
CA MET A 381 -8.64 26.18 -9.09
C MET A 381 -10.10 25.70 -9.02
N VAL A 382 -10.92 26.04 -10.03
CA VAL A 382 -12.33 25.60 -10.10
C VAL A 382 -12.45 24.08 -10.02
N HIS A 383 -11.48 23.37 -10.60
CA HIS A 383 -11.39 21.92 -10.50
C HIS A 383 -9.96 21.41 -10.80
N GLU A 384 -9.62 20.22 -10.31
CA GLU A 384 -8.33 19.59 -10.59
C GLU A 384 -8.13 19.26 -12.08
N THR A 385 -9.21 19.03 -12.83
CA THR A 385 -9.13 18.82 -14.29
C THR A 385 -8.62 20.06 -15.01
N ALA A 386 -8.90 21.26 -14.51
CA ALA A 386 -8.31 22.50 -15.06
C ALA A 386 -6.80 22.57 -14.79
N THR A 387 -6.35 22.15 -13.60
CA THR A 387 -4.92 22.03 -13.29
C THR A 387 -4.22 21.06 -14.23
N LYS A 388 -4.79 19.85 -14.43
CA LYS A 388 -4.23 18.84 -15.35
C LYS A 388 -4.15 19.36 -16.78
N TYR A 389 -5.21 20.00 -17.26
CA TYR A 389 -5.25 20.61 -18.58
C TYR A 389 -4.13 21.67 -18.75
N LEU A 390 -3.96 22.59 -17.79
CA LEU A 390 -2.94 23.66 -17.88
C LEU A 390 -1.51 23.10 -17.91
N VAL A 391 -1.25 21.99 -17.22
CA VAL A 391 0.05 21.32 -17.21
C VAL A 391 0.27 20.52 -18.50
N LEU A 392 -0.72 19.75 -18.95
CA LEU A 392 -0.64 18.93 -20.16
C LEU A 392 -0.48 19.77 -21.43
N ASN A 393 -1.18 20.91 -21.52
CA ASN A 393 -1.07 21.83 -22.65
C ASN A 393 0.17 22.74 -22.57
N GLY A 394 1.08 22.50 -21.62
CA GLY A 394 2.33 23.25 -21.47
C GLY A 394 2.15 24.74 -21.10
N THR A 395 0.94 25.17 -20.75
CA THR A 395 0.66 26.55 -20.32
C THR A 395 1.36 26.85 -18.99
N VAL A 396 1.36 25.86 -18.09
CA VAL A 396 2.07 25.90 -16.80
C VAL A 396 3.11 24.79 -16.77
N ASN A 397 4.39 25.17 -16.70
CA ASN A 397 5.47 24.22 -16.44
C ASN A 397 5.64 24.06 -14.93
N LEU A 398 5.09 22.98 -14.38
CA LEU A 398 5.04 22.77 -12.92
C LEU A 398 6.42 22.78 -12.26
N LEU A 399 7.45 22.22 -12.90
CA LEU A 399 8.80 22.24 -12.38
C LEU A 399 9.36 23.66 -12.32
N GLN A 400 9.18 24.43 -13.40
CA GLN A 400 9.61 25.83 -13.43
C GLN A 400 8.91 26.68 -12.36
N GLU A 401 7.60 26.49 -12.17
CA GLU A 401 6.86 27.22 -11.14
C GLU A 401 7.32 26.84 -9.71
N HIS A 402 7.72 25.57 -9.48
CA HIS A 402 8.33 25.17 -8.21
C HIS A 402 9.72 25.79 -8.00
N ILE A 403 10.53 25.89 -9.06
CA ILE A 403 11.83 26.59 -9.03
C ILE A 403 11.62 28.08 -8.66
N ASP A 404 10.72 28.77 -9.38
CA ASP A 404 10.44 30.19 -9.16
C ASP A 404 9.85 30.46 -7.76
N MET A 405 9.03 29.54 -7.24
CA MET A 405 8.48 29.61 -5.89
C MET A 405 9.56 29.38 -4.83
N ALA A 406 10.42 28.36 -5.01
CA ALA A 406 11.52 28.06 -4.09
C ALA A 406 12.53 29.22 -4.02
N LEU A 407 13.01 29.70 -5.18
CA LEU A 407 13.96 30.81 -5.27
C LEU A 407 13.44 32.06 -4.55
N PHE A 408 12.19 32.44 -4.81
CA PHE A 408 11.62 33.59 -4.12
C PHE A 408 11.48 33.34 -2.63
N CYS A 409 10.95 32.20 -2.19
CA CYS A 409 10.79 31.94 -0.76
C CYS A 409 12.12 32.02 -0.02
N CYS A 410 13.19 31.45 -0.59
CA CYS A 410 14.54 31.54 -0.04
C CYS A 410 15.02 33.00 -0.01
N ARG A 411 15.03 33.71 -1.13
CA ARG A 411 15.51 35.10 -1.19
C ARG A 411 14.71 36.05 -0.31
N TYR A 412 13.40 35.88 -0.27
CA TYR A 412 12.49 36.66 0.57
C TYR A 412 12.79 36.44 2.06
N LEU A 413 12.90 35.19 2.52
CA LEU A 413 13.22 34.88 3.92
C LEU A 413 14.67 35.23 4.31
N SER A 414 15.57 35.37 3.32
CA SER A 414 16.96 35.84 3.51
C SER A 414 17.12 37.37 3.46
N SER A 415 16.04 38.12 3.18
CA SER A 415 16.13 39.58 3.00
C SER A 415 16.49 40.32 4.30
N HIS A 416 16.99 41.56 4.17
CA HIS A 416 17.44 42.37 5.30
C HIS A 416 16.36 42.58 6.36
N SER A 417 15.09 42.61 5.93
CA SER A 417 13.91 42.74 6.78
C SER A 417 13.72 41.59 7.77
N PHE A 418 14.33 40.42 7.54
CA PHE A 418 14.29 39.27 8.45
C PHE A 418 15.60 39.06 9.24
N THR A 419 16.72 39.62 8.80
CA THR A 419 18.07 39.34 9.35
C THR A 419 18.61 40.45 10.27
N MET A 420 18.15 41.70 10.12
CA MET A 420 18.59 42.82 10.97
C MET A 420 18.01 42.76 12.39
N SER A 421 18.89 42.95 13.39
CA SER A 421 18.57 42.94 14.81
C SER A 421 17.77 44.19 15.23
N ARG A 422 16.46 44.04 15.46
CA ARG A 422 15.60 44.76 16.44
C ARG A 422 15.74 46.30 16.62
N SER A 423 16.40 47.07 15.74
CA SER A 423 16.84 48.44 16.07
C SER A 423 16.61 49.54 15.00
N GLN A 424 16.01 49.23 13.85
CA GLN A 424 15.50 50.24 12.90
C GLN A 424 14.02 50.00 12.58
N ASN A 425 13.29 51.07 12.27
CA ASN A 425 11.84 51.09 12.03
C ASN A 425 11.45 50.19 10.84
N ILE A 426 11.13 48.92 11.11
CA ILE A 426 10.48 47.99 10.14
C ILE A 426 9.02 48.43 9.85
N THR A 427 8.58 49.52 10.46
CA THR A 427 7.24 50.07 10.36
C THR A 427 6.86 50.40 8.93
N ASP A 428 7.78 50.91 8.12
CA ASP A 428 7.51 51.27 6.72
C ASP A 428 7.31 50.01 5.87
N GLU A 429 8.11 48.97 6.07
CA GLU A 429 7.96 47.66 5.40
C GLU A 429 6.66 46.96 5.84
N ILE A 430 6.28 47.06 7.11
CA ILE A 430 5.01 46.54 7.63
C ILE A 430 3.82 47.26 6.96
N CYS A 431 3.87 48.59 6.86
CA CYS A 431 2.81 49.37 6.22
C CYS A 431 2.77 49.15 4.70
N SER A 432 3.90 48.79 4.09
CA SER A 432 3.99 48.47 2.65
C SER A 432 3.34 47.12 2.27
N GLY A 433 3.01 46.26 3.24
CA GLY A 433 2.52 44.90 2.98
C GLY A 433 3.60 43.90 2.56
N TYR A 434 4.88 44.20 2.82
CA TYR A 434 6.01 43.32 2.49
C TYR A 434 5.88 41.94 3.15
N PHE A 435 5.28 41.87 4.35
CA PHE A 435 5.19 40.62 5.13
C PHE A 435 3.97 39.75 4.82
N SER A 436 3.10 40.14 3.90
CA SER A 436 1.81 39.45 3.71
C SER A 436 1.92 38.04 3.12
N PHE A 437 3.08 37.67 2.54
CA PHE A 437 3.40 36.32 2.06
C PHE A 437 4.20 35.46 3.08
N LEU A 438 4.51 36.01 4.25
CA LEU A 438 5.39 35.40 5.26
C LEU A 438 4.94 34.00 5.69
N ASP A 439 3.66 33.85 6.05
CA ASP A 439 3.14 32.59 6.58
C ASP A 439 3.22 31.44 5.57
N TYR A 440 3.08 31.74 4.27
CA TYR A 440 3.22 30.74 3.22
C TYR A 440 4.70 30.39 3.01
N ALA A 441 5.55 31.40 2.86
CA ALA A 441 6.98 31.20 2.61
C ALA A 441 7.64 30.40 3.74
N ALA A 442 7.43 30.79 5.01
CA ALA A 442 8.05 30.14 6.16
C ALA A 442 7.59 28.68 6.33
N ALA A 443 6.34 28.35 6.00
CA ALA A 443 5.79 27.00 6.17
C ALA A 443 6.09 26.04 5.00
N HIS A 444 6.34 26.57 3.80
CA HIS A 444 6.33 25.76 2.57
C HIS A 444 7.56 25.93 1.66
N TYR A 445 8.56 26.73 2.04
CA TYR A 445 9.80 26.86 1.24
C TYR A 445 10.50 25.51 1.03
N ALA A 446 10.66 24.71 2.10
CA ALA A 446 11.35 23.43 2.07
C ALA A 446 10.66 22.41 1.15
N LEU A 447 9.31 22.41 1.14
CA LEU A 447 8.54 21.55 0.25
C LEU A 447 8.85 21.85 -1.24
N HIS A 448 8.98 23.13 -1.60
CA HIS A 448 9.29 23.49 -2.98
C HIS A 448 10.72 23.09 -3.38
N ILE A 449 11.68 23.15 -2.46
CA ILE A 449 13.05 22.66 -2.69
C ILE A 449 13.03 21.13 -2.93
N GLU A 450 12.36 20.37 -2.07
CA GLU A 450 12.23 18.91 -2.19
C GLU A 450 11.60 18.51 -3.55
N LYS A 451 10.59 19.25 -4.01
CA LYS A 451 9.94 19.01 -5.31
C LYS A 451 10.86 19.29 -6.50
N VAL A 452 11.82 20.19 -6.37
CA VAL A 452 12.82 20.47 -7.40
C VAL A 452 13.93 19.42 -7.37
N GLU A 453 14.38 19.00 -6.19
CA GLU A 453 15.42 17.97 -6.01
C GLU A 453 14.99 16.57 -6.50
N ALA A 454 13.69 16.28 -6.43
CA ALA A 454 13.14 15.02 -6.93
C ALA A 454 13.09 14.91 -8.48
N SER A 455 13.45 15.97 -9.22
CA SER A 455 13.41 16.03 -10.68
C SER A 455 14.78 15.77 -11.32
N THR A 456 14.82 14.95 -12.38
CA THR A 456 16.07 14.55 -13.08
C THR A 456 16.53 15.51 -14.19
N ASP A 457 15.73 16.52 -14.54
CA ASP A 457 15.78 17.13 -15.89
C ASP A 457 16.59 18.44 -16.05
N SER A 458 17.20 19.03 -15.02
CA SER A 458 18.05 20.23 -15.25
C SER A 458 19.08 20.54 -14.16
N ALA A 459 20.36 20.31 -14.47
CA ALA A 459 21.48 20.54 -13.55
C ALA A 459 21.70 22.01 -13.17
N LEU A 460 21.59 22.95 -14.12
CA LEU A 460 21.92 24.37 -13.92
C LEU A 460 20.94 25.13 -13.00
N THR A 461 19.65 24.80 -13.04
CA THR A 461 18.62 25.46 -12.22
C THR A 461 18.54 24.87 -10.82
N LEU A 462 18.86 23.58 -10.65
CA LEU A 462 19.01 22.93 -9.35
C LEU A 462 20.13 23.61 -8.54
N GLU A 463 21.20 24.01 -9.20
CA GLU A 463 22.35 24.69 -8.59
C GLU A 463 21.97 26.09 -8.06
N ALA A 464 21.13 26.83 -8.79
CA ALA A 464 20.62 28.12 -8.34
C ALA A 464 19.70 28.00 -7.10
N VAL A 465 18.85 26.96 -7.04
CA VAL A 465 17.98 26.69 -5.88
C VAL A 465 18.81 26.27 -4.66
N LYS A 466 19.79 25.39 -4.85
CA LYS A 466 20.73 24.98 -3.80
C LYS A 466 21.52 26.16 -3.26
N GLN A 467 21.99 27.05 -4.13
CA GLN A 467 22.68 28.28 -3.71
C GLN A 467 21.75 29.18 -2.87
N ALA A 468 20.52 29.42 -3.32
CA ALA A 468 19.56 30.23 -2.58
C ALA A 468 19.18 29.61 -1.22
N ALA A 469 19.10 28.28 -1.13
CA ALA A 469 18.88 27.57 0.13
C ALA A 469 20.09 27.68 1.07
N ALA A 470 21.32 27.60 0.54
CA ALA A 470 22.54 27.81 1.32
C ALA A 470 22.64 29.26 1.83
N ASP A 471 22.25 30.24 1.02
CA ASP A 471 22.21 31.65 1.42
C ASP A 471 21.16 31.89 2.52
N LEU A 472 20.02 31.19 2.46
CA LEU A 472 19.01 31.20 3.53
C LEU A 472 19.53 30.61 4.84
N ALA A 473 20.25 29.49 4.78
CA ALA A 473 20.89 28.92 5.97
C ALA A 473 21.92 29.89 6.57
N LYS A 474 22.80 30.48 5.74
CA LYS A 474 23.79 31.47 6.17
C LYS A 474 23.17 32.72 6.80
N ALA A 475 22.06 33.21 6.24
CA ALA A 475 21.35 34.38 6.73
C ALA A 475 20.73 34.16 8.12
N ASN A 476 20.35 32.92 8.45
CA ASN A 476 19.65 32.57 9.69
C ASN A 476 20.55 31.92 10.76
N CYS A 477 21.73 31.39 10.40
CA CYS A 477 22.71 30.84 11.35
C CYS A 477 23.57 31.95 11.99
N ARG A 478 23.48 32.12 13.31
CA ARG A 478 24.39 33.02 14.06
C ARG A 478 25.72 32.31 14.35
N GLN A 479 26.81 33.06 14.21
CA GLN A 479 28.19 32.63 14.43
C GLN A 479 28.39 31.85 15.74
N THR A 480 28.79 30.57 15.63
CA THR A 480 29.70 29.95 16.59
C THR A 480 30.97 29.63 15.82
N SER A 481 32.05 30.35 16.12
CA SER A 481 33.36 30.13 15.53
C SER A 481 33.89 28.75 15.92
N GLY A 482 33.97 27.82 14.96
CA GLY A 482 34.63 26.53 15.14
C GLY A 482 34.24 25.51 14.07
N GLN A 483 35.18 25.25 13.16
CA GLN A 483 35.28 24.16 12.15
C GLN A 483 33.99 23.46 11.67
N ILE A 484 33.71 23.62 10.39
CA ILE A 484 32.59 23.07 9.64
C ILE A 484 32.88 21.59 9.29
N GLU A 485 32.16 20.66 9.91
CA GLU A 485 31.87 19.34 9.35
C GLU A 485 30.37 19.31 8.99
N GLU A 486 30.05 18.96 7.74
CA GLU A 486 28.71 19.00 7.15
C GLU A 486 27.92 17.69 7.42
N SER A 487 26.86 17.74 8.23
CA SER A 487 25.74 16.78 8.21
C SER A 487 24.52 17.26 9.04
N ASP A 488 23.31 17.14 8.47
CA ASP A 488 21.91 17.19 8.98
C ASP A 488 21.46 18.01 10.22
N GLU A 489 22.31 18.38 11.18
CA GLU A 489 21.93 19.24 12.32
C GLU A 489 21.56 20.68 11.87
N THR A 490 22.01 21.11 10.70
CA THR A 490 21.81 22.47 10.16
C THR A 490 20.36 22.79 9.76
N THR A 491 19.56 21.79 9.37
CA THR A 491 18.17 22.02 8.93
C THR A 491 17.21 22.21 10.10
N GLN A 492 17.47 21.56 11.25
CA GLN A 492 16.64 21.69 12.45
C GLN A 492 16.91 23.03 13.15
N ASP A 493 18.17 23.46 13.19
CA ASP A 493 18.61 24.74 13.75
C ASP A 493 18.16 25.94 12.87
N GLY A 494 18.23 25.80 11.53
CA GLY A 494 17.72 26.80 10.59
C GLY A 494 16.20 27.01 10.66
N ASN A 495 15.40 25.96 10.88
CA ASN A 495 13.95 26.08 11.06
C ASN A 495 13.57 26.78 12.37
N LEU A 496 14.36 26.59 13.44
CA LEU A 496 14.19 27.30 14.72
C LEU A 496 14.48 28.79 14.57
N ALA A 497 15.56 29.15 13.87
CA ALA A 497 15.90 30.55 13.59
C ALA A 497 14.85 31.27 12.73
N ILE A 498 14.35 30.61 11.66
CA ILE A 498 13.25 31.16 10.84
C ILE A 498 11.98 31.31 11.69
N GLN A 499 11.66 30.35 12.56
CA GLN A 499 10.51 30.44 13.47
C GLN A 499 10.62 31.64 14.41
N ASP A 500 11.80 31.88 14.99
CA ASP A 500 12.04 33.02 15.87
C ASP A 500 11.92 34.36 15.12
N ASN A 501 12.45 34.45 13.90
CA ASN A 501 12.32 35.63 13.06
C ASN A 501 10.87 35.91 12.68
N VAL A 502 10.09 34.88 12.32
CA VAL A 502 8.64 34.99 12.08
C VAL A 502 7.90 35.50 13.32
N LEU A 503 8.28 35.02 14.51
CA LEU A 503 7.66 35.44 15.77
C LEU A 503 7.93 36.92 16.08
N VAL A 504 9.17 37.37 15.86
CA VAL A 504 9.53 38.78 16.02
C VAL A 504 8.71 39.65 15.08
N VAL A 505 8.65 39.30 13.79
CA VAL A 505 7.88 40.05 12.78
C VAL A 505 6.39 40.08 13.12
N ARG A 506 5.78 38.94 13.47
CA ARG A 506 4.37 38.87 13.89
C ARG A 506 4.07 39.73 15.11
N SER A 507 5.00 39.79 16.07
CA SER A 507 4.87 40.64 17.26
C SER A 507 4.91 42.13 16.91
N LEU A 508 5.82 42.53 16.01
CA LEU A 508 5.92 43.91 15.52
C LEU A 508 4.66 44.32 14.72
N ILE A 509 4.15 43.45 13.85
CA ILE A 509 2.87 43.66 13.14
C ILE A 509 1.73 43.85 14.16
N GLY A 510 1.69 43.01 15.20
CA GLY A 510 0.71 43.11 16.29
C GLY A 510 0.77 44.41 17.08
N LEU A 511 1.98 44.94 17.31
CA LEU A 511 2.19 46.25 17.96
C LEU A 511 1.73 47.41 17.07
N GLN A 512 1.99 47.34 15.76
CA GLN A 512 1.59 48.37 14.81
C GLN A 512 0.07 48.49 14.66
N ARG A 513 -0.68 47.38 14.83
CA ARG A 513 -2.16 47.38 14.79
C ARG A 513 -2.81 48.26 15.87
N LYS A 514 -2.08 48.63 16.92
CA LYS A 514 -2.57 49.49 18.00
C LYS A 514 -2.54 50.98 17.65
N ASN A 515 -1.92 51.35 16.52
CA ASN A 515 -1.91 52.72 16.01
C ASN A 515 -3.07 52.92 15.02
N PRO A 516 -3.91 53.97 15.19
CA PRO A 516 -5.17 54.15 14.45
C PRO A 516 -5.04 54.65 13.01
N GLU A 517 -3.82 54.82 12.48
CA GLU A 517 -3.61 55.28 11.11
C GLU A 517 -3.19 54.10 10.22
N THR A 518 -4.13 53.56 9.45
CA THR A 518 -4.00 53.24 8.00
C THR A 518 -4.99 52.15 7.56
N ALA A 519 -6.04 52.52 6.84
CA ALA A 519 -6.95 51.58 6.16
C ALA A 519 -6.24 50.67 5.13
N ILE A 520 -5.03 51.06 4.69
CA ILE A 520 -4.16 50.31 3.77
C ILE A 520 -3.57 49.07 4.46
N PHE A 521 -3.29 49.15 5.75
CA PHE A 521 -2.65 48.08 6.52
C PHE A 521 -3.59 46.87 6.75
N ASP A 522 -4.88 47.11 6.99
CA ASP A 522 -5.86 46.01 7.12
C ASP A 522 -6.10 45.29 5.78
N ALA A 523 -5.99 46.00 4.65
CA ALA A 523 -6.11 45.42 3.31
C ALA A 523 -4.93 44.52 2.93
N THR A 524 -3.71 44.86 3.39
CA THR A 524 -2.49 44.08 3.11
C THR A 524 -2.32 42.91 4.07
N GLU A 525 -2.47 43.11 5.39
CA GLU A 525 -2.18 42.08 6.39
C GLU A 525 -3.40 41.20 6.78
N GLY A 526 -4.62 41.66 6.50
CA GLY A 526 -5.86 40.94 6.79
C GLY A 526 -6.27 40.91 8.27
N PRO A 527 -7.41 40.26 8.61
CA PRO A 527 -8.01 40.30 9.93
C PRO A 527 -7.11 39.75 11.04
N ILE A 528 -7.28 40.28 12.27
CA ILE A 528 -6.51 39.84 13.45
C ILE A 528 -6.83 38.37 13.73
N ARG A 529 -5.78 37.54 13.78
CA ARG A 529 -5.88 36.13 14.17
C ARG A 529 -4.74 35.77 15.11
N HIS A 530 -5.07 35.07 16.18
CA HIS A 530 -4.10 34.56 17.14
C HIS A 530 -3.51 33.26 16.59
N LYS A 531 -2.36 33.36 15.92
CA LYS A 531 -1.72 32.27 15.18
C LYS A 531 -0.77 31.45 16.05
N CYS A 532 -0.70 30.14 15.82
CA CYS A 532 0.30 29.28 16.48
C CYS A 532 1.72 29.65 16.02
N HIS A 533 2.69 29.58 16.93
CA HIS A 533 4.09 29.88 16.63
C HIS A 533 4.87 28.71 16.01
N ARG A 534 4.37 27.48 16.14
CA ARG A 534 5.01 26.28 15.57
C ARG A 534 4.73 26.20 14.06
N ILE A 535 5.75 26.34 13.21
CA ILE A 535 5.60 26.38 11.73
C ILE A 535 4.88 25.14 11.18
N GLN A 536 5.16 23.96 11.74
CA GLN A 536 4.55 22.69 11.31
C GLN A 536 3.10 22.51 11.77
N CYS A 537 2.57 23.41 12.60
CA CYS A 537 1.19 23.31 13.09
C CYS A 537 0.20 23.79 12.02
N SER A 538 -0.89 23.05 11.79
CA SER A 538 -1.98 23.48 10.90
C SER A 538 -2.60 24.83 11.31
N LYS A 539 -2.47 25.22 12.57
CA LYS A 539 -2.94 26.51 13.13
C LYS A 539 -1.94 27.65 12.98
N PHE A 540 -0.76 27.40 12.40
CA PHE A 540 0.25 28.41 12.10
C PHE A 540 -0.28 29.48 11.14
N ALA A 541 -0.90 29.07 10.02
CA ALA A 541 -1.43 30.01 9.04
C ALA A 541 -2.88 30.44 9.34
N THR A 542 -3.71 29.55 9.90
CA THR A 542 -5.15 29.83 10.10
C THR A 542 -5.44 30.62 11.37
N GLY A 543 -4.71 30.34 12.45
CA GLY A 543 -4.90 30.91 13.78
C GLY A 543 -6.25 30.61 14.44
N TYR A 544 -6.52 31.36 15.51
CA TYR A 544 -7.71 31.35 16.36
C TYR A 544 -8.33 32.76 16.44
N SER A 545 -9.60 32.84 16.83
CA SER A 545 -10.33 34.09 16.99
C SER A 545 -9.95 34.89 18.24
N ASN A 546 -9.37 34.26 19.26
CA ASN A 546 -8.96 34.92 20.49
C ASN A 546 -7.70 34.30 21.10
N GLU A 547 -7.04 35.06 21.96
CA GLU A 547 -5.78 34.68 22.61
C GLU A 547 -5.95 33.53 23.60
N ALA A 548 -7.08 33.45 24.29
CA ALA A 548 -7.36 32.37 25.24
C ALA A 548 -7.37 30.99 24.56
N ALA A 549 -8.01 30.89 23.39
CA ALA A 549 -8.03 29.66 22.58
C ALA A 549 -6.67 29.31 21.99
N LEU A 550 -5.85 30.33 21.66
CA LEU A 550 -4.46 30.11 21.27
C LEU A 550 -3.65 29.57 22.46
N ASN A 551 -3.75 30.17 23.65
CA ASN A 551 -3.01 29.72 24.83
C ASN A 551 -3.40 28.31 25.27
N GLU A 552 -4.69 27.95 25.18
CA GLU A 552 -5.16 26.57 25.38
C GLU A 552 -4.54 25.61 24.36
N HIS A 553 -4.45 26.01 23.09
CA HIS A 553 -3.80 25.23 22.05
C HIS A 553 -2.28 25.11 22.24
N LEU A 554 -1.59 26.19 22.65
CA LEU A 554 -0.14 26.17 22.91
C LEU A 554 0.20 25.29 24.11
N ALA A 555 -0.66 25.24 25.13
CA ALA A 555 -0.49 24.33 26.25
C ALA A 555 -0.49 22.85 25.82
N VAL A 556 -1.12 22.49 24.69
CA VAL A 556 -1.04 21.14 24.11
C VAL A 556 0.32 20.85 23.48
N HIS A 557 1.00 21.88 22.94
CA HIS A 557 2.34 21.77 22.39
C HIS A 557 3.42 21.75 23.48
N ASP A 558 3.34 22.67 24.44
CA ASP A 558 4.40 22.86 25.43
C ASP A 558 4.25 21.96 26.65
N ARG A 559 3.04 21.42 26.86
CA ARG A 559 2.69 20.46 27.92
C ARG A 559 3.34 20.80 29.27
N PRO A 560 3.12 22.01 29.80
CA PRO A 560 3.95 22.57 30.85
C PRO A 560 3.81 21.85 32.20
N PHE A 561 2.74 21.10 32.43
CA PHE A 561 2.45 20.46 33.71
C PHE A 561 3.02 19.05 33.75
N ARG A 562 4.27 18.93 34.22
CA ARG A 562 5.02 17.66 34.28
C ARG A 562 4.83 16.94 35.60
N CYS A 563 4.83 15.60 35.55
CA CYS A 563 4.78 14.80 36.76
C CYS A 563 6.08 14.93 37.57
N PRO A 564 6.01 15.13 38.90
CA PRO A 564 7.20 15.27 39.74
C PRO A 564 7.98 13.96 39.95
N HIS A 565 7.43 12.80 39.56
CA HIS A 565 8.10 11.50 39.64
C HIS A 565 8.97 11.26 38.40
N SER A 566 10.30 11.34 38.52
CA SER A 566 11.27 11.21 37.40
C SER A 566 11.12 9.92 36.58
N ASP A 567 10.68 8.85 37.23
CA ASP A 567 10.55 7.52 36.63
C ASP A 567 9.17 7.34 35.95
N CYS A 568 8.30 8.34 36.06
CA CYS A 568 7.00 8.36 35.42
C CYS A 568 7.10 9.00 34.03
N PHE A 569 6.51 8.36 33.02
CA PHE A 569 6.47 8.85 31.64
C PHE A 569 5.95 10.30 31.53
N ALA A 570 5.05 10.68 32.44
CA ALA A 570 4.45 12.00 32.50
C ALA A 570 5.40 13.11 32.99
N SER A 571 6.57 12.77 33.55
CA SER A 571 7.62 13.73 33.90
C SER A 571 8.35 14.23 32.65
N THR A 572 8.59 13.31 31.71
CA THR A 572 9.25 13.61 30.43
C THR A 572 8.28 14.26 29.42
N ILE A 573 7.01 13.87 29.43
CA ILE A 573 6.03 14.30 28.42
C ILE A 573 5.20 15.52 28.85
N GLY A 574 4.79 15.57 30.13
CA GLY A 574 3.92 16.63 30.67
C GLY A 574 2.48 16.63 30.15
N TYR A 575 1.66 17.51 30.73
CA TYR A 575 0.23 17.68 30.43
C TYR A 575 -0.10 19.13 30.07
N ALA A 576 -1.20 19.31 29.33
CA ALA A 576 -1.67 20.63 28.91
C ALA A 576 -2.38 21.43 30.02
N SER A 577 -2.75 20.81 31.15
CA SER A 577 -3.33 21.55 32.29
C SER A 577 -3.01 20.90 33.64
N GLN A 578 -2.95 21.74 34.68
CA GLN A 578 -2.71 21.33 36.07
C GLN A 578 -3.71 20.28 36.56
N LYS A 579 -5.00 20.44 36.25
CA LYS A 579 -6.08 19.51 36.63
C LYS A 579 -5.88 18.09 36.08
N ARG A 580 -5.20 17.96 34.94
CA ARG A 580 -4.88 16.67 34.31
C ARG A 580 -3.67 16.00 34.96
N LEU A 581 -2.66 16.80 35.34
CA LEU A 581 -1.56 16.33 36.16
C LEU A 581 -2.06 15.84 37.53
N GLU A 582 -2.98 16.57 38.15
CA GLU A 582 -3.62 16.19 39.43
C GLU A 582 -4.37 14.86 39.30
N SER A 583 -5.20 14.70 38.26
CA SER A 583 -5.90 13.43 38.00
C SER A 583 -4.96 12.26 37.70
N HIS A 584 -3.83 12.51 37.01
CA HIS A 584 -2.78 11.51 36.81
C HIS A 584 -2.09 11.13 38.13
N ASN A 585 -1.71 12.11 38.95
CA ASN A 585 -1.08 11.89 40.25
C ASN A 585 -2.01 11.17 41.22
N GLU A 586 -3.31 11.46 41.18
CA GLU A 586 -4.31 10.66 41.85
C GLU A 586 -4.23 9.22 41.31
N THR A 587 -4.58 9.00 40.04
CA THR A 587 -4.74 7.63 39.49
C THR A 587 -3.49 6.73 39.59
N PHE A 588 -2.29 7.28 39.38
CA PHE A 588 -1.05 6.51 39.26
C PHE A 588 -0.10 6.68 40.46
N HIS A 589 -0.28 7.72 41.28
CA HIS A 589 0.57 8.01 42.43
C HIS A 589 -0.24 8.07 43.74
N HIS A 590 -1.37 7.35 43.82
CA HIS A 590 -2.18 7.22 45.04
C HIS A 590 -1.37 6.66 46.23
N THR A 591 -0.85 7.54 47.07
CA THR A 591 -0.94 7.36 48.53
C THR A 591 -0.84 8.70 49.27
N THR A 592 -1.98 9.05 49.88
CA THR A 592 -2.20 9.75 51.15
C THR A 592 -1.12 10.73 51.62
N THR A 593 -1.48 12.01 51.57
CA THR A 593 -1.10 13.09 52.48
C THR A 593 -0.37 12.69 53.77
N GLY A 594 0.84 13.23 53.95
CA GLY A 594 1.34 13.68 55.26
C GLY A 594 2.54 12.93 55.85
N ALA A 595 3.56 13.73 56.20
CA ALA A 595 4.66 13.51 57.15
C ALA A 595 6.05 13.09 56.62
N LYS A 596 7.05 13.78 57.21
CA LYS A 596 8.49 13.87 56.94
C LYS A 596 9.29 12.57 57.16
N ALA A 597 10.41 12.49 56.40
CA ALA A 597 11.68 11.79 56.65
C ALA A 597 11.60 10.24 56.79
N THR A 598 12.44 9.39 56.18
CA THR A 598 13.90 9.43 56.00
C THR A 598 14.27 8.39 54.91
N PHE A 599 15.36 8.61 54.17
CA PHE A 599 15.90 7.71 53.13
C PHE A 599 16.14 6.27 53.61
N PRO A 600 15.88 5.25 52.76
CA PRO A 600 16.72 4.08 52.66
C PRO A 600 17.32 3.98 51.26
N THR A 601 18.64 4.03 51.22
CA THR A 601 19.51 3.79 50.07
C THR A 601 19.40 2.35 49.56
N GLY A 602 19.45 2.23 48.22
CA GLY A 602 19.97 1.05 47.52
C GLY A 602 18.95 -0.03 47.16
N SER A 603 18.38 0.05 45.96
CA SER A 603 17.90 -1.17 45.29
C SER A 603 19.07 -1.79 44.51
N LYS A 604 19.22 -3.09 44.67
CA LYS A 604 20.34 -3.91 44.21
C LYS A 604 20.43 -3.89 42.68
N THR A 605 21.64 -3.60 42.19
CA THR A 605 22.10 -3.92 40.85
C THR A 605 21.85 -5.40 40.57
N GLY A 606 20.93 -5.71 39.65
CA GLY A 606 21.10 -6.93 38.86
C GLY A 606 22.39 -6.74 38.08
N GLU A 607 23.36 -7.62 38.27
CA GLU A 607 24.66 -7.55 37.60
C GLU A 607 24.42 -7.57 36.09
N TRP A 608 24.59 -6.41 35.42
CA TRP A 608 24.64 -6.37 33.97
C TRP A 608 25.85 -7.18 33.51
N ASN A 609 25.72 -7.88 32.39
CA ASN A 609 26.86 -8.41 31.66
C ASN A 609 27.06 -7.63 30.36
N LEU A 610 28.22 -7.79 29.72
CA LEU A 610 28.57 -7.05 28.50
C LEU A 610 27.52 -7.23 27.38
N TYR A 611 26.90 -8.41 27.27
CA TYR A 611 25.86 -8.68 26.30
C TYR A 611 24.58 -7.86 26.56
N GLU A 612 24.11 -7.81 27.81
CA GLU A 612 22.93 -7.03 28.20
C GLU A 612 23.16 -5.53 28.00
N ALA A 613 24.37 -5.04 28.33
CA ALA A 613 24.75 -3.65 28.07
C ALA A 613 24.74 -3.32 26.56
N CYS A 614 25.25 -4.22 25.72
CA CYS A 614 25.24 -4.05 24.26
C CYS A 614 23.83 -4.10 23.66
N LYS A 615 22.97 -5.00 24.16
CA LYS A 615 21.57 -5.10 23.74
C LYS A 615 20.74 -3.88 24.15
N ALA A 616 21.03 -3.32 25.34
CA ALA A 616 20.34 -2.14 25.87
C ALA A 616 20.87 -0.81 25.31
N GLY A 617 21.98 -0.81 24.55
CA GLY A 617 22.58 0.41 23.99
C GLY A 617 23.35 1.25 25.01
N ALA A 618 23.67 0.69 26.18
CA ALA A 618 24.33 1.42 27.27
C ALA A 618 25.84 1.52 27.08
N LEU A 619 26.28 2.46 26.24
CA LEU A 619 27.68 2.65 25.86
C LEU A 619 28.64 2.82 27.06
N ASP A 620 28.22 3.52 28.11
CA ASP A 620 29.07 3.77 29.28
C ASP A 620 29.35 2.49 30.09
N GLU A 621 28.37 1.59 30.15
CA GLU A 621 28.51 0.28 30.79
C GLU A 621 29.36 -0.67 29.93
N VAL A 622 29.20 -0.62 28.59
CA VAL A 622 30.09 -1.34 27.66
C VAL A 622 31.56 -0.90 27.83
N LYS A 623 31.80 0.42 27.92
CA LYS A 623 33.12 0.98 28.21
C LYS A 623 33.63 0.62 29.61
N ARG A 624 32.74 0.47 30.59
CA ARG A 624 33.10 0.02 31.95
C ARG A 624 33.56 -1.43 31.94
N PHE A 625 32.77 -2.34 31.36
CA PHE A 625 33.16 -3.75 31.23
C PHE A 625 34.45 -3.94 30.44
N HIS A 626 34.67 -3.16 29.38
CA HIS A 626 35.93 -3.20 28.64
C HIS A 626 37.14 -2.79 29.52
N ARG A 627 37.01 -1.73 30.33
CA ARG A 627 38.06 -1.31 31.28
C ARG A 627 38.31 -2.35 32.38
N GLU A 628 37.29 -3.11 32.75
CA GLU A 628 37.37 -4.22 33.71
C GLU A 628 37.99 -5.50 33.09
N GLY A 629 38.39 -5.45 31.81
CA GLY A 629 39.03 -6.57 31.11
C GLY A 629 38.06 -7.59 30.52
N ALA A 630 36.77 -7.24 30.38
CA ALA A 630 35.80 -8.12 29.72
C ALA A 630 36.19 -8.38 28.26
N ASP A 631 36.18 -9.65 27.85
CA ASP A 631 36.40 -10.03 26.47
C ASP A 631 35.24 -9.54 25.60
N LEU A 632 35.52 -8.57 24.72
CA LEU A 632 34.52 -8.03 23.80
C LEU A 632 34.04 -9.04 22.75
N ASN A 633 34.80 -10.12 22.52
CA ASN A 633 34.40 -11.26 21.69
C ASN A 633 33.72 -12.38 22.47
N GLY A 634 33.51 -12.20 23.78
CA GLY A 634 32.92 -13.20 24.67
C GLY A 634 31.52 -13.59 24.21
N THR A 635 31.24 -14.89 24.13
CA THR A 635 29.92 -15.42 23.75
C THR A 635 29.18 -15.97 24.95
N ASP A 636 27.90 -15.60 25.12
CA ASP A 636 27.01 -16.21 26.11
C ASP A 636 26.62 -17.65 25.67
N ALA A 637 25.97 -18.42 26.56
CA ALA A 637 25.51 -19.81 26.36
C ALA A 637 24.62 -20.02 25.12
N LYS A 638 24.15 -18.94 24.48
CA LYS A 638 23.40 -18.93 23.20
C LYS A 638 24.24 -18.63 21.95
N ILE A 639 25.57 -18.49 22.07
CA ILE A 639 26.52 -18.27 20.96
C ILE A 639 26.19 -16.99 20.16
N ILE A 640 25.85 -15.89 20.83
CA ILE A 640 25.64 -14.59 20.20
C ILE A 640 26.73 -13.64 20.67
N THR A 641 27.39 -12.93 19.74
CA THR A 641 28.42 -11.95 20.09
C THR A 641 27.77 -10.64 20.58
N PRO A 642 28.43 -9.85 21.45
CA PRO A 642 27.93 -8.55 21.90
C PRO A 642 27.67 -7.60 20.72
N LEU A 643 28.51 -7.66 19.67
CA LEU A 643 28.32 -6.89 18.44
C LEU A 643 27.06 -7.31 17.68
N CYS A 644 26.72 -8.60 17.60
CA CYS A 644 25.45 -9.05 17.01
C CYS A 644 24.25 -8.45 17.75
N ALA A 645 24.29 -8.42 19.09
CA ALA A 645 23.18 -7.90 19.90
C ALA A 645 22.99 -6.39 19.69
N ALA A 646 24.08 -5.61 19.66
CA ALA A 646 24.03 -4.18 19.37
C ALA A 646 23.57 -3.91 17.92
N ALA A 647 24.04 -4.72 16.97
CA ALA A 647 23.71 -4.58 15.55
C ALA A 647 22.26 -4.95 15.21
N GLU A 648 21.70 -6.01 15.82
CA GLU A 648 20.28 -6.37 15.68
C GLU A 648 19.38 -5.29 16.29
N ALA A 649 19.78 -4.71 17.43
CA ALA A 649 19.02 -3.68 18.14
C ALA A 649 19.19 -2.25 17.59
N GLY A 650 20.11 -2.02 16.63
CA GLY A 650 20.29 -0.71 15.99
C GLY A 650 21.17 0.30 16.76
N HIS A 651 22.02 -0.16 17.68
CA HIS A 651 22.83 0.72 18.53
C HIS A 651 24.15 1.11 17.88
N GLY A 652 24.12 2.05 16.93
CA GLY A 652 25.28 2.53 16.17
C GLY A 652 26.50 2.94 17.00
N PRO A 653 26.37 3.74 18.08
CA PRO A 653 27.52 4.15 18.91
C PRO A 653 28.23 2.98 19.61
N VAL A 654 27.47 1.96 20.05
CA VAL A 654 28.03 0.74 20.64
C VAL A 654 28.71 -0.11 19.56
N CYS A 655 28.10 -0.24 18.38
CA CYS A 655 28.69 -0.94 17.25
C CYS A 655 30.02 -0.31 16.81
N LYS A 656 30.07 1.03 16.71
CA LYS A 656 31.28 1.79 16.40
C LYS A 656 32.36 1.56 17.44
N TYR A 657 32.03 1.67 18.72
CA TYR A 657 32.99 1.41 19.79
C TYR A 657 33.56 -0.01 19.74
N LEU A 658 32.73 -1.03 19.53
CA LEU A 658 33.17 -2.42 19.45
C LEU A 658 34.09 -2.65 18.23
N VAL A 659 33.75 -2.09 17.07
CA VAL A 659 34.53 -2.20 15.83
C VAL A 659 35.85 -1.44 15.92
N ASP A 660 35.86 -0.22 16.47
CA ASP A 660 37.07 0.59 16.69
C ASP A 660 38.07 -0.11 17.63
N ASN A 661 37.57 -1.02 18.49
CA ASN A 661 38.39 -1.87 19.36
C ASN A 661 38.76 -3.23 18.73
N GLY A 662 38.69 -3.35 17.40
CA GLY A 662 39.22 -4.48 16.64
C GLY A 662 38.28 -5.68 16.52
N ILE A 663 36.99 -5.52 16.81
CA ILE A 663 35.99 -6.57 16.53
C ILE A 663 35.62 -6.53 15.06
N ASP A 664 35.90 -7.64 14.37
CA ASP A 664 35.53 -7.80 12.97
C ASP A 664 34.01 -8.00 12.82
N PRO A 665 33.28 -7.09 12.15
CA PRO A 665 31.84 -7.18 11.95
C PRO A 665 31.43 -8.30 10.96
N PHE A 666 32.38 -8.88 10.22
CA PHE A 666 32.16 -9.93 9.22
C PHE A 666 32.46 -11.33 9.74
N ARG A 667 33.05 -11.45 10.94
CA ARG A 667 33.54 -12.72 11.48
C ARG A 667 32.43 -13.77 11.61
N TYR A 668 32.71 -14.96 11.06
CA TYR A 668 31.80 -16.11 11.07
C TYR A 668 32.09 -17.06 12.24
N LYS A 669 31.06 -17.45 13.00
CA LYS A 669 31.09 -18.65 13.87
C LYS A 669 30.13 -19.69 13.33
N SER A 670 30.67 -20.83 12.91
CA SER A 670 29.90 -21.95 12.39
C SER A 670 29.28 -22.74 13.54
N ASP A 671 27.96 -22.73 13.68
CA ASP A 671 27.29 -23.92 14.17
C ASP A 671 25.89 -24.09 13.61
N GLN A 672 25.52 -25.35 13.37
CA GLN A 672 24.57 -25.81 12.35
C GLN A 672 23.08 -25.42 12.53
N ARG A 673 22.73 -24.40 13.31
CA ARG A 673 21.32 -24.03 13.55
C ARG A 673 20.94 -22.57 13.31
N SER A 674 21.88 -21.66 13.09
CA SER A 674 21.58 -20.26 12.70
C SER A 674 22.88 -19.50 12.45
N SER A 675 23.16 -19.08 11.21
CA SER A 675 24.26 -18.13 10.93
C SER A 675 23.87 -16.73 11.38
N ARG A 676 24.05 -16.41 12.66
CA ARG A 676 23.88 -15.05 13.19
C ARG A 676 25.24 -14.36 13.20
N ASN A 677 25.48 -13.52 12.20
CA ASN A 677 26.63 -12.60 12.17
C ASN A 677 26.12 -11.14 12.34
N PRO A 678 26.96 -10.20 12.79
CA PRO A 678 26.51 -8.83 13.03
C PRO A 678 25.87 -8.18 11.80
N ILE A 679 26.47 -8.38 10.63
CA ILE A 679 25.96 -7.83 9.37
C ILE A 679 24.58 -8.37 8.97
N THR A 680 24.25 -9.63 9.27
CA THR A 680 22.89 -10.17 9.05
C THR A 680 21.86 -9.49 9.93
N GLY A 681 22.23 -9.15 11.17
CA GLY A 681 21.39 -8.36 12.08
C GLY A 681 21.10 -6.98 11.50
N VAL A 682 22.13 -6.32 10.99
CA VAL A 682 22.02 -5.01 10.33
C VAL A 682 21.15 -5.06 9.06
N ILE A 683 21.39 -6.01 8.15
CA ILE A 683 20.61 -6.17 6.91
C ILE A 683 19.14 -6.44 7.24
N ASN A 684 18.86 -7.35 8.17
CA ASN A 684 17.49 -7.68 8.55
C ASN A 684 16.79 -6.52 9.28
N GLY A 685 17.53 -5.77 10.11
CA GLY A 685 17.05 -4.60 10.85
C GLY A 685 16.94 -3.31 10.02
N SER A 686 17.52 -3.26 8.82
CA SER A 686 17.61 -2.05 7.97
C SER A 686 18.36 -0.88 8.60
N HIS A 687 19.37 -1.16 9.43
CA HIS A 687 20.19 -0.13 10.08
C HIS A 687 21.30 0.35 9.13
N LEU A 688 20.95 1.15 8.12
CA LEU A 688 21.85 1.54 7.02
C LEU A 688 23.13 2.25 7.50
N GLU A 689 23.04 3.08 8.54
CA GLU A 689 24.20 3.77 9.12
C GLU A 689 25.23 2.80 9.72
N ILE A 690 24.75 1.73 10.37
CA ILE A 690 25.60 0.66 10.91
C ILE A 690 26.19 -0.18 9.78
N LEU A 691 25.40 -0.39 8.71
CA LEU A 691 25.87 -1.09 7.52
C LEU A 691 27.01 -0.33 6.84
N GLU A 692 26.86 0.99 6.71
CA GLU A 692 27.88 1.89 6.18
C GLU A 692 29.14 1.84 7.03
N LEU A 693 28.98 1.97 8.35
CA LEU A 693 30.08 1.86 9.31
C LEU A 693 30.85 0.55 9.15
N PHE A 694 30.15 -0.60 9.12
CA PHE A 694 30.78 -1.92 9.00
C PHE A 694 31.53 -2.08 7.67
N LEU A 695 31.01 -1.50 6.60
CA LEU A 695 31.62 -1.57 5.28
C LEU A 695 32.85 -0.67 5.15
N HIS A 696 32.92 0.43 5.90
CA HIS A 696 34.10 1.30 5.98
C HIS A 696 35.18 0.78 6.94
N SER A 697 34.81 -0.01 7.96
CA SER A 697 35.73 -0.50 8.98
C SER A 697 36.46 -1.82 8.65
N GLY A 698 36.06 -2.50 7.57
CA GLY A 698 36.56 -3.84 7.25
C GLY A 698 37.85 -3.87 6.44
N ASN A 699 38.72 -4.84 6.73
CA ASN A 699 39.76 -5.31 5.82
C ASN A 699 39.12 -6.03 4.61
N GLY A 700 38.46 -5.28 3.72
CA GLY A 700 37.98 -5.72 2.41
C GLY A 700 37.32 -7.09 2.31
N LEU A 701 35.98 -7.14 2.22
CA LEU A 701 35.20 -8.35 1.95
C LEU A 701 35.82 -9.25 0.86
N SER A 702 35.90 -10.56 1.12
CA SER A 702 36.21 -11.54 0.08
C SER A 702 35.07 -11.64 -0.94
N ASN A 703 35.38 -12.13 -2.15
CA ASN A 703 34.35 -12.34 -3.20
C ASN A 703 33.20 -13.24 -2.71
N SER A 704 33.49 -14.24 -1.86
CA SER A 704 32.49 -15.15 -1.31
C SER A 704 31.58 -14.44 -0.29
N GLU A 705 32.14 -13.65 0.63
CA GLU A 705 31.36 -12.93 1.64
C GLU A 705 30.52 -11.82 1.00
N LEU A 706 31.04 -11.13 -0.01
CA LEU A 706 30.29 -10.14 -0.77
C LEU A 706 29.10 -10.77 -1.50
N ALA A 707 29.32 -11.90 -2.20
CA ALA A 707 28.24 -12.63 -2.86
C ALA A 707 27.17 -13.11 -1.86
N GLU A 708 27.59 -13.56 -0.68
CA GLU A 708 26.71 -13.97 0.41
C GLU A 708 25.83 -12.84 0.93
N ASN A 709 26.42 -11.66 1.15
CA ASN A 709 25.69 -10.50 1.62
C ASN A 709 24.75 -9.90 0.57
N ILE A 710 25.14 -9.90 -0.72
CA ILE A 710 24.26 -9.54 -1.84
C ILE A 710 23.04 -10.47 -1.88
N ALA A 711 23.26 -11.78 -1.83
CA ALA A 711 22.19 -12.77 -1.81
C ALA A 711 21.23 -12.57 -0.61
N ARG A 712 21.77 -12.24 0.56
CA ARG A 712 20.97 -11.94 1.76
C ARG A 712 20.11 -10.69 1.59
N ALA A 713 20.68 -9.61 1.04
CA ALA A 713 19.95 -8.37 0.82
C ALA A 713 18.77 -8.59 -0.16
N ILE A 714 18.98 -9.40 -1.20
CA ILE A 714 17.92 -9.83 -2.13
C ILE A 714 16.85 -10.64 -1.38
N HIS A 715 17.25 -11.62 -0.55
CA HIS A 715 16.32 -12.46 0.22
C HIS A 715 15.54 -11.72 1.32
N ALA A 716 16.09 -10.62 1.82
CA ALA A 716 15.48 -9.79 2.86
C ALA A 716 14.69 -8.61 2.28
N ASP A 717 14.61 -8.49 0.94
CA ASP A 717 13.95 -7.40 0.22
C ASP A 717 14.45 -6.00 0.62
N ARG A 718 15.79 -5.86 0.73
CA ARG A 718 16.46 -4.63 1.19
C ARG A 718 17.20 -3.95 0.05
N SER A 719 16.47 -3.17 -0.76
CA SER A 719 17.02 -2.45 -1.92
C SER A 719 18.16 -1.48 -1.57
N ALA A 720 18.01 -0.71 -0.48
CA ALA A 720 19.05 0.22 -0.03
C ALA A 720 20.35 -0.50 0.38
N ALA A 721 20.23 -1.59 1.16
CA ALA A 721 21.39 -2.40 1.54
C ALA A 721 22.06 -3.05 0.31
N LEU A 722 21.25 -3.54 -0.65
CA LEU A 722 21.77 -4.07 -1.92
C LEU A 722 22.57 -3.00 -2.67
N ASN A 723 22.03 -1.79 -2.81
CA ASN A 723 22.71 -0.69 -3.49
C ASN A 723 24.04 -0.33 -2.80
N MET A 724 24.10 -0.33 -1.47
CA MET A 724 25.36 -0.10 -0.75
C MET A 724 26.40 -1.18 -1.08
N PHE A 725 26.03 -2.47 -1.09
CA PHE A 725 26.96 -3.54 -1.48
C PHE A 725 27.43 -3.41 -2.94
N LEU A 726 26.59 -2.90 -3.84
CA LEU A 726 26.95 -2.67 -5.24
C LEU A 726 27.91 -1.48 -5.42
N THR A 727 27.82 -0.44 -4.59
CA THR A 727 28.63 0.78 -4.73
C THR A 727 30.02 0.68 -4.09
N ILE A 728 30.18 -0.11 -3.03
CA ILE A 728 31.42 -0.17 -2.23
C ILE A 728 32.63 -0.74 -2.98
N ARG A 729 32.42 -1.70 -3.88
CA ARG A 729 33.47 -2.25 -4.75
C ARG A 729 32.84 -2.63 -6.07
N GLN A 730 32.97 -1.82 -7.12
CA GLN A 730 32.34 -2.04 -8.43
C GLN A 730 32.34 -3.54 -8.84
N PRO A 731 31.24 -4.31 -8.63
CA PRO A 731 31.18 -5.73 -8.94
C PRO A 731 31.38 -6.04 -10.43
N ILE A 732 31.27 -5.03 -11.30
CA ILE A 732 31.65 -5.07 -12.73
C ILE A 732 33.08 -5.64 -12.92
N LYS A 733 33.99 -5.41 -11.96
CA LYS A 733 35.38 -5.89 -12.01
C LYS A 733 35.60 -7.29 -11.41
N HIS A 734 34.59 -7.88 -10.78
CA HIS A 734 34.69 -9.14 -10.04
C HIS A 734 33.90 -10.26 -10.74
N ALA A 735 34.44 -10.81 -11.83
CA ALA A 735 33.80 -11.88 -12.60
C ALA A 735 33.37 -13.10 -11.76
N ASP A 736 34.06 -13.37 -10.64
CA ASP A 736 33.73 -14.45 -9.72
C ASP A 736 32.47 -14.17 -8.88
N VAL A 737 32.24 -12.91 -8.47
CA VAL A 737 31.04 -12.54 -7.69
C VAL A 737 29.76 -12.76 -8.51
N ILE A 738 29.83 -12.51 -9.82
CA ILE A 738 28.72 -12.75 -10.76
C ILE A 738 28.29 -14.22 -10.75
N LYS A 739 29.27 -15.13 -10.69
CA LYS A 739 29.03 -16.58 -10.70
C LYS A 739 28.56 -17.11 -9.34
N LEU A 740 29.02 -16.50 -8.24
CA LEU A 740 28.73 -16.95 -6.88
C LEU A 740 27.34 -16.53 -6.39
N VAL A 741 26.87 -15.33 -6.74
CA VAL A 741 25.60 -14.78 -6.23
C VAL A 741 24.38 -15.70 -6.49
N PRO A 742 24.14 -16.22 -7.71
CA PRO A 742 23.01 -17.11 -7.95
C PRO A 742 23.08 -18.41 -7.11
N GLY A 743 24.28 -18.97 -6.94
CA GLY A 743 24.49 -20.15 -6.11
C GLY A 743 24.17 -19.88 -4.64
N GLU A 744 24.53 -18.70 -4.16
CA GLU A 744 24.32 -18.29 -2.78
C GLU A 744 22.85 -17.92 -2.51
N ILE A 745 22.15 -17.32 -3.48
CA ILE A 745 20.69 -17.15 -3.45
C ILE A 745 20.00 -18.52 -3.25
N ILE A 746 20.44 -19.56 -3.97
CA ILE A 746 19.85 -20.91 -3.83
C ILE A 746 20.19 -21.51 -2.46
N SER A 747 21.45 -21.39 -2.01
CA SER A 747 21.93 -21.90 -0.72
C SER A 747 21.10 -21.35 0.46
N GLN A 748 20.86 -20.04 0.47
CA GLN A 748 20.14 -19.37 1.55
C GLN A 748 18.64 -19.70 1.60
N THR A 749 18.06 -20.10 0.46
CA THR A 749 16.65 -20.51 0.38
C THR A 749 16.38 -21.75 1.25
N VAL A 750 17.36 -22.65 1.39
CA VAL A 750 17.23 -23.90 2.18
C VAL A 750 17.01 -23.63 3.66
N ARG A 751 17.52 -22.51 4.20
CA ARG A 751 17.41 -22.17 5.63
C ARG A 751 16.00 -21.74 6.08
N LYS A 752 15.07 -21.43 5.17
CA LYS A 752 13.73 -20.87 5.48
C LYS A 752 12.56 -21.86 5.36
N LEU A 753 12.78 -23.12 4.97
CA LEU A 753 11.73 -24.11 4.59
C LEU A 753 10.79 -24.61 5.71
N ALA A 754 10.55 -23.82 6.76
CA ALA A 754 9.62 -24.13 7.86
C ALA A 754 8.37 -23.23 7.93
N ARG A 755 8.13 -22.29 7.00
CA ARG A 755 6.94 -21.43 7.00
C ARG A 755 6.20 -21.47 5.65
N ARG A 756 4.87 -21.56 5.71
CA ARG A 756 3.99 -21.97 4.60
C ARG A 756 3.78 -20.97 3.45
N ASP A 757 4.31 -19.75 3.49
CA ASP A 757 4.18 -18.78 2.39
C ASP A 757 5.35 -17.79 2.37
N SER A 758 6.52 -18.20 1.86
CA SER A 758 7.70 -17.30 1.81
C SER A 758 8.43 -17.27 0.46
N HIS A 759 7.79 -17.69 -0.63
CA HIS A 759 8.40 -17.59 -1.95
C HIS A 759 8.14 -16.21 -2.54
N SER A 760 9.18 -15.36 -2.58
CA SER A 760 9.12 -14.15 -3.37
C SER A 760 9.11 -14.51 -4.86
N ILE A 761 8.15 -13.94 -5.59
CA ILE A 761 8.06 -14.03 -7.06
C ILE A 761 8.81 -12.85 -7.70
N ASP A 762 9.14 -11.83 -6.91
CA ASP A 762 9.73 -10.60 -7.41
C ASP A 762 11.19 -10.80 -7.81
N ALA A 763 11.45 -10.68 -9.11
CA ALA A 763 12.79 -10.74 -9.69
C ALA A 763 13.48 -9.36 -9.75
N THR A 764 12.80 -8.27 -9.34
CA THR A 764 13.27 -6.89 -9.51
C THR A 764 14.65 -6.68 -8.88
N LEU A 765 14.86 -7.11 -7.64
CA LEU A 765 16.18 -6.94 -6.99
C LEU A 765 17.30 -7.75 -7.67
N ILE A 766 16.97 -8.91 -8.25
CA ILE A 766 17.92 -9.71 -9.02
C ILE A 766 18.24 -9.02 -10.35
N HIS A 767 17.24 -8.43 -11.00
CA HIS A 767 17.44 -7.57 -12.18
C HIS A 767 18.27 -6.33 -11.86
N VAL A 768 18.05 -5.66 -10.72
CA VAL A 768 18.87 -4.50 -10.29
C VAL A 768 20.33 -4.90 -10.10
N TRP A 769 20.60 -6.02 -9.41
CA TRP A 769 21.94 -6.56 -9.29
C TRP A 769 22.55 -6.89 -10.67
N PHE A 770 21.82 -7.60 -11.53
CA PHE A 770 22.35 -8.03 -12.82
C PHE A 770 22.55 -6.85 -13.79
N GLN A 771 21.65 -5.86 -13.78
CA GLN A 771 21.76 -4.63 -14.56
C GLN A 771 22.98 -3.82 -14.14
N TYR A 772 23.26 -3.73 -12.84
CA TYR A 772 24.45 -3.05 -12.37
C TYR A 772 25.73 -3.72 -12.87
N VAL A 773 25.77 -5.06 -12.84
CA VAL A 773 26.98 -5.81 -13.19
C VAL A 773 27.16 -5.98 -14.70
N LYS A 774 26.06 -6.09 -15.44
CA LYS A 774 26.02 -6.30 -16.89
C LYS A 774 25.00 -5.35 -17.54
N PRO A 775 25.26 -4.03 -17.52
CA PRO A 775 24.33 -3.02 -18.02
C PRO A 775 24.08 -3.14 -19.53
N GLU A 776 25.03 -3.71 -20.27
CA GLU A 776 24.96 -3.95 -21.72
C GLU A 776 23.76 -4.81 -22.15
N PHE A 777 23.19 -5.57 -21.20
CA PHE A 777 22.01 -6.40 -21.44
C PHE A 777 20.69 -5.69 -21.16
N TYR A 778 20.72 -4.41 -20.81
CA TYR A 778 19.55 -3.62 -20.46
C TYR A 778 19.54 -2.31 -21.24
N ASN A 779 18.34 -1.82 -21.57
CA ASN A 779 18.19 -0.49 -22.16
C ASN A 779 18.20 0.60 -21.07
N GLU A 780 18.16 1.86 -21.50
CA GLU A 780 18.08 3.04 -20.62
C GLU A 780 16.86 3.03 -19.68
N LYS A 781 15.82 2.23 -19.99
CA LYS A 781 14.61 2.06 -19.17
C LYS A 781 14.71 0.88 -18.19
N GLY A 782 15.87 0.21 -18.11
CA GLY A 782 16.09 -0.96 -17.25
C GLY A 782 15.37 -2.23 -17.72
N VAL A 783 14.95 -2.30 -18.98
CA VAL A 783 14.34 -3.49 -19.58
C VAL A 783 15.42 -4.32 -20.25
N PHE A 784 15.43 -5.63 -19.98
CA PHE A 784 16.38 -6.58 -20.56
C PHE A 784 16.23 -6.62 -22.10
N ILE A 785 17.34 -6.49 -22.82
CA ILE A 785 17.42 -6.57 -24.28
C ILE A 785 18.00 -7.92 -24.67
N ALA A 786 17.15 -8.81 -25.18
CA ALA A 786 17.60 -10.10 -25.70
C ALA A 786 18.30 -9.90 -27.07
N HIS A 787 19.63 -9.99 -27.09
CA HIS A 787 20.41 -10.13 -28.34
C HIS A 787 20.80 -11.59 -28.53
N SER A 788 20.01 -12.34 -29.32
CA SER A 788 20.23 -13.78 -29.60
C SER A 788 21.62 -14.10 -30.18
N ASP A 789 22.27 -13.12 -30.80
CA ASP A 789 23.55 -13.29 -31.51
C ASP A 789 24.76 -12.69 -30.78
N CYS A 790 24.59 -12.12 -29.58
CA CYS A 790 25.70 -11.60 -28.81
C CYS A 790 26.57 -12.76 -28.27
N ALA A 791 27.85 -12.80 -28.63
CA ALA A 791 28.79 -13.82 -28.14
C ALA A 791 28.86 -13.83 -26.61
N GLU A 792 28.75 -12.66 -25.98
CA GLU A 792 28.76 -12.53 -24.52
C GLU A 792 27.48 -13.06 -23.87
N TYR A 793 26.31 -12.85 -24.51
CA TYR A 793 25.06 -13.48 -24.06
C TYR A 793 25.17 -15.00 -24.05
N LYS A 794 25.75 -15.60 -25.11
CA LYS A 794 25.96 -17.04 -25.20
C LYS A 794 26.93 -17.56 -24.13
N ILE A 795 28.00 -16.82 -23.83
CA ILE A 795 28.95 -17.19 -22.77
C ILE A 795 28.24 -17.21 -21.40
N TRP A 796 27.49 -16.16 -21.06
CA TRP A 796 26.77 -16.09 -19.78
C TRP A 796 25.61 -17.07 -19.71
N GLY A 797 24.88 -17.26 -20.82
CA GLY A 797 23.85 -18.28 -20.96
C GLY A 797 24.41 -19.68 -20.69
N ASP A 798 25.54 -20.04 -21.30
CA ASP A 798 26.20 -21.32 -21.06
C ASP A 798 26.67 -21.47 -19.60
N ILE A 799 27.24 -20.43 -18.98
CA ILE A 799 27.67 -20.49 -17.57
C ILE A 799 26.46 -20.69 -16.63
N ILE A 800 25.42 -19.87 -16.80
CA ILE A 800 24.26 -19.83 -15.90
C ILE A 800 23.36 -21.05 -16.07
N PHE A 801 23.09 -21.47 -17.31
CA PHE A 801 22.14 -22.54 -17.62
C PHE A 801 22.78 -23.91 -17.82
N ARG A 802 23.99 -24.01 -18.41
CA ARG A 802 24.65 -25.30 -18.69
C ARG A 802 25.63 -25.74 -17.62
N GLN A 803 26.48 -24.85 -17.13
CA GLN A 803 27.56 -25.24 -16.22
C GLN A 803 27.12 -25.34 -14.75
N LEU A 804 26.20 -24.48 -14.34
CA LEU A 804 25.83 -24.31 -12.92
C LEU A 804 24.39 -24.70 -12.60
N ASP A 805 23.60 -25.09 -13.61
CA ASP A 805 22.23 -25.61 -13.49
C ASP A 805 21.29 -24.77 -12.61
N PHE A 806 21.53 -23.46 -12.52
CA PHE A 806 20.87 -22.62 -11.53
C PHE A 806 19.36 -22.60 -11.73
N PHE A 807 18.88 -22.71 -12.96
CA PHE A 807 17.45 -22.74 -13.27
C PHE A 807 16.74 -23.95 -12.64
N HIS A 808 17.23 -25.16 -12.91
CA HIS A 808 16.64 -26.40 -12.36
C HIS A 808 16.75 -26.46 -10.84
N ARG A 809 17.91 -26.03 -10.28
CA ARG A 809 18.11 -25.97 -8.83
C ARG A 809 17.19 -24.94 -8.17
N ALA A 810 17.01 -23.77 -8.78
CA ALA A 810 16.10 -22.74 -8.28
C ALA A 810 14.65 -23.24 -8.24
N LEU A 811 14.17 -23.88 -9.31
CA LEU A 811 12.84 -24.48 -9.36
C LEU A 811 12.66 -25.59 -8.31
N ARG A 812 13.63 -26.50 -8.19
CA ARG A 812 13.60 -27.61 -7.22
C ARG A 812 13.63 -27.13 -5.77
N LYS A 813 14.29 -26.00 -5.49
CA LYS A 813 14.38 -25.40 -4.15
C LYS A 813 13.28 -24.36 -3.85
N GLY A 814 12.42 -24.05 -4.81
CA GLY A 814 11.37 -23.03 -4.66
C GLY A 814 11.89 -21.59 -4.63
N CYS A 815 13.05 -21.32 -5.23
CA CYS A 815 13.60 -19.96 -5.36
C CYS A 815 13.01 -19.27 -6.60
N TYR A 816 11.75 -18.84 -6.50
CA TYR A 816 10.98 -18.37 -7.65
C TYR A 816 11.38 -17.00 -8.20
N SER A 817 11.96 -16.12 -7.37
CA SER A 817 12.55 -14.86 -7.84
C SER A 817 13.71 -15.13 -8.81
N LEU A 818 14.63 -16.02 -8.45
CA LEU A 818 15.75 -16.41 -9.32
C LEU A 818 15.26 -17.18 -10.55
N ALA A 819 14.31 -18.10 -10.39
CA ALA A 819 13.75 -18.81 -11.55
C ALA A 819 13.05 -17.86 -12.52
N THR A 820 12.33 -16.85 -12.01
CA THR A 820 11.68 -15.81 -12.83
C THR A 820 12.72 -15.00 -13.59
N PHE A 821 13.74 -14.50 -12.91
CA PHE A 821 14.86 -13.79 -13.55
C PHE A 821 15.49 -14.64 -14.67
N LEU A 822 15.75 -15.92 -14.42
CA LEU A 822 16.31 -16.84 -15.41
C LEU A 822 15.37 -17.09 -16.58
N MET A 823 14.05 -17.11 -16.38
CA MET A 823 13.10 -17.17 -17.50
C MET A 823 13.09 -15.87 -18.31
N ASP A 824 13.31 -14.73 -17.68
CA ASP A 824 13.29 -13.41 -18.33
C ASP A 824 14.54 -13.17 -19.17
N ILE A 825 15.70 -13.67 -18.71
CA ILE A 825 16.96 -13.59 -19.48
C ILE A 825 17.23 -14.81 -20.36
N GLY A 826 16.51 -15.91 -20.20
CA GLY A 826 16.74 -17.17 -20.90
C GLY A 826 16.03 -17.25 -22.26
N ASN A 827 16.63 -17.96 -23.21
CA ASN A 827 16.00 -18.28 -24.49
C ASN A 827 15.40 -19.70 -24.48
N ASP A 828 14.65 -20.04 -25.54
CA ASP A 828 14.02 -21.35 -25.70
C ASP A 828 15.01 -22.52 -25.63
N GLU A 829 16.21 -22.35 -26.19
CA GLU A 829 17.26 -23.37 -26.19
C GLU A 829 17.73 -23.65 -24.75
N TYR A 830 18.02 -22.59 -23.98
CA TYR A 830 18.55 -22.68 -22.62
C TYR A 830 17.54 -23.22 -21.62
N LEU A 831 16.27 -22.82 -21.74
CA LEU A 831 15.23 -23.25 -20.82
C LEU A 831 14.75 -24.68 -21.10
N GLN A 832 15.08 -25.26 -22.27
CA GLN A 832 14.81 -26.66 -22.61
C GLN A 832 15.96 -27.61 -22.27
N ILE A 833 17.11 -27.09 -21.80
CA ILE A 833 18.26 -27.93 -21.42
C ILE A 833 17.82 -28.86 -20.29
N LYS A 834 18.01 -30.16 -20.50
CA LYS A 834 17.80 -31.15 -19.46
C LYS A 834 19.10 -31.36 -18.69
N ILE A 835 19.03 -31.41 -17.37
CA ILE A 835 20.23 -31.48 -16.52
C ILE A 835 20.11 -32.64 -15.51
N GLY A 836 21.20 -33.40 -15.36
CA GLY A 836 21.27 -34.53 -14.41
C GLY A 836 20.52 -35.75 -14.92
N TYR A 837 19.56 -36.28 -14.14
CA TYR A 837 18.65 -37.37 -14.53
C TYR A 837 17.62 -36.97 -15.64
N GLU A 838 17.99 -36.01 -16.48
CA GLU A 838 17.20 -35.34 -17.53
C GLU A 838 15.76 -34.98 -17.14
N GLU A 839 15.57 -34.42 -15.94
CA GLU A 839 14.29 -33.83 -15.53
C GLU A 839 14.00 -32.54 -16.30
N THR A 840 12.74 -32.33 -16.69
CA THR A 840 12.31 -31.05 -17.28
C THR A 840 12.19 -29.95 -16.22
N PRO A 841 12.23 -28.67 -16.61
CA PRO A 841 12.02 -27.56 -15.68
C PRO A 841 10.69 -27.67 -14.91
N LEU A 842 9.61 -28.03 -15.60
CA LEU A 842 8.30 -28.19 -14.97
C LEU A 842 8.29 -29.35 -13.96
N GLN A 843 8.95 -30.47 -14.27
CA GLN A 843 9.11 -31.57 -13.32
C GLN A 843 9.95 -31.17 -12.10
N CYS A 844 11.03 -30.41 -12.29
CA CYS A 844 11.82 -29.85 -11.18
C CYS A 844 10.96 -28.94 -10.30
N CYS A 845 10.14 -28.08 -10.91
CA CYS A 845 9.20 -27.23 -10.18
C CYS A 845 8.19 -28.05 -9.39
N ILE A 846 7.57 -29.06 -10.02
CA ILE A 846 6.60 -29.95 -9.36
C ILE A 846 7.24 -30.67 -8.16
N ARG A 847 8.47 -31.16 -8.30
CA ARG A 847 9.25 -31.78 -7.20
C ARG A 847 9.67 -30.81 -6.10
N GLY A 848 9.62 -29.50 -6.35
CA GLY A 848 9.91 -28.45 -5.38
C GLY A 848 8.69 -27.86 -4.68
N LEU A 849 7.47 -28.27 -5.06
CA LEU A 849 6.23 -27.67 -4.52
C LEU A 849 6.06 -27.91 -3.02
N CYS A 850 5.48 -26.92 -2.35
CA CYS A 850 4.95 -27.05 -0.99
C CYS A 850 3.82 -28.08 -0.94
N GLY A 851 3.67 -28.77 0.20
CA GLY A 851 2.57 -29.74 0.41
C GLY A 851 1.19 -29.13 0.65
N GLY A 852 0.92 -27.89 0.23
CA GLY A 852 -0.36 -27.19 0.41
C GLY A 852 -0.63 -26.17 -0.70
N ASP A 853 -1.76 -25.47 -0.63
CA ASP A 853 -2.20 -24.48 -1.62
C ASP A 853 -1.39 -23.17 -1.55
N CYS A 854 -0.13 -23.22 -1.98
CA CYS A 854 0.73 -22.04 -2.05
C CYS A 854 0.49 -21.27 -3.36
N SER A 855 0.09 -20.01 -3.24
CA SER A 855 -0.20 -19.12 -4.38
C SER A 855 1.03 -18.88 -5.28
N SER A 856 2.23 -18.75 -4.67
CA SER A 856 3.48 -18.56 -5.42
C SER A 856 3.88 -19.81 -6.20
N CYS A 857 3.70 -21.00 -5.62
CA CYS A 857 3.92 -22.27 -6.31
C CYS A 857 3.03 -22.38 -7.55
N MET A 858 1.73 -22.07 -7.39
CA MET A 858 0.79 -22.08 -8.51
C MET A 858 1.15 -21.06 -9.60
N SER A 859 1.61 -19.87 -9.20
CA SER A 859 1.98 -18.81 -10.13
C SER A 859 3.19 -19.21 -10.98
N MET A 860 4.21 -19.82 -10.38
CA MET A 860 5.37 -20.34 -11.12
C MET A 860 4.97 -21.47 -12.08
N VAL A 861 4.13 -22.42 -11.62
CA VAL A 861 3.62 -23.50 -12.48
C VAL A 861 2.86 -22.93 -13.68
N ARG A 862 1.94 -21.98 -13.47
CA ARG A 862 1.21 -21.31 -14.57
C ARG A 862 2.15 -20.60 -15.53
N ARG A 863 3.18 -19.93 -15.03
CA ARG A 863 4.16 -19.24 -15.87
C ARG A 863 4.92 -20.22 -16.75
N LEU A 864 5.38 -21.35 -16.20
CA LEU A 864 6.04 -22.41 -16.97
C LEU A 864 5.08 -23.05 -18.00
N LEU A 865 3.82 -23.25 -17.64
CA LEU A 865 2.80 -23.79 -18.55
C LEU A 865 2.40 -22.80 -19.65
N GLN A 866 2.48 -21.50 -19.42
CA GLN A 866 2.22 -20.48 -20.45
C GLN A 866 3.44 -20.21 -21.33
N TYR A 867 4.63 -20.62 -20.90
CA TYR A 867 5.86 -20.39 -21.63
C TYR A 867 5.86 -21.13 -22.98
N ASN A 868 6.23 -20.40 -24.05
CA ASN A 868 6.32 -20.90 -25.43
C ASN A 868 5.13 -21.78 -25.85
N SER A 869 3.91 -21.32 -25.57
CA SER A 869 2.65 -22.01 -25.92
C SER A 869 2.48 -23.39 -25.26
N GLY A 870 3.01 -23.59 -24.05
CA GLY A 870 2.77 -24.82 -23.27
C GLY A 870 3.69 -25.99 -23.57
N LYS A 871 4.76 -25.78 -24.35
CA LYS A 871 5.75 -26.82 -24.65
C LYS A 871 6.23 -27.58 -23.41
N PHE A 872 6.47 -26.90 -22.28
CA PHE A 872 6.97 -27.56 -21.08
C PHE A 872 6.03 -28.62 -20.49
N ALA A 873 4.72 -28.59 -20.79
CA ALA A 873 3.78 -29.62 -20.36
C ALA A 873 4.00 -30.96 -21.09
N ASN A 874 4.57 -30.91 -22.30
CA ASN A 874 4.64 -32.05 -23.22
C ASN A 874 6.07 -32.57 -23.47
N ILE A 875 7.10 -31.99 -22.83
CA ILE A 875 8.47 -32.51 -22.90
C ILE A 875 8.64 -33.68 -21.95
N THR A 876 9.11 -34.81 -22.47
CA THR A 876 9.42 -36.01 -21.68
C THR A 876 10.84 -35.97 -21.12
N ASN A 877 11.07 -36.62 -19.98
CA ASN A 877 12.42 -36.93 -19.47
C ASN A 877 13.03 -38.15 -20.18
N VAL A 878 14.24 -38.56 -19.80
CA VAL A 878 14.95 -39.77 -20.30
C VAL A 878 14.07 -41.01 -20.28
N ASN A 879 13.28 -41.15 -19.22
CA ASN A 879 12.41 -42.31 -19.00
C ASN A 879 11.10 -42.20 -19.79
N GLY A 880 10.96 -41.22 -20.70
CA GLY A 880 9.73 -40.98 -21.45
C GLY A 880 8.59 -40.43 -20.59
N ARG A 881 8.83 -40.01 -19.34
CA ARG A 881 7.79 -39.53 -18.43
C ARG A 881 7.49 -38.05 -18.69
N LEU A 882 6.21 -37.74 -18.85
CA LEU A 882 5.68 -36.36 -18.88
C LEU A 882 5.63 -35.71 -17.48
N PRO A 883 5.55 -34.38 -17.38
CA PRO A 883 5.24 -33.65 -16.15
C PRO A 883 3.99 -34.17 -15.44
N ALA A 884 2.95 -34.56 -16.19
CA ALA A 884 1.74 -35.20 -15.65
C ALA A 884 2.07 -36.42 -14.77
N HIS A 885 2.98 -37.31 -15.22
CA HIS A 885 3.41 -38.47 -14.43
C HIS A 885 4.06 -38.06 -13.11
N THR A 886 4.79 -36.94 -13.09
CA THR A 886 5.49 -36.45 -11.88
C THR A 886 4.53 -35.73 -10.94
N ALA A 887 3.50 -35.08 -11.48
CA ALA A 887 2.43 -34.48 -10.69
C ALA A 887 1.58 -35.55 -9.99
N MET A 888 1.24 -36.64 -10.69
CA MET A 888 0.50 -37.78 -10.12
C MET A 888 1.29 -38.52 -9.04
N SER A 889 2.60 -38.70 -9.26
CA SER A 889 3.51 -39.37 -8.31
C SER A 889 3.90 -38.47 -7.13
N ARG A 890 3.24 -37.33 -6.93
CA ARG A 890 3.50 -36.39 -5.84
C ARG A 890 2.16 -35.94 -5.25
N ALA A 891 2.12 -35.68 -3.95
CA ALA A 891 0.94 -35.08 -3.31
C ALA A 891 0.81 -33.58 -3.64
N ALA A 892 0.73 -33.24 -4.93
CA ALA A 892 0.52 -31.87 -5.40
C ALA A 892 -0.93 -31.43 -5.10
N SER A 893 -1.15 -30.11 -4.99
CA SER A 893 -2.50 -29.61 -4.79
C SER A 893 -3.38 -29.83 -6.02
N GLN A 894 -4.69 -29.94 -5.80
CA GLN A 894 -5.66 -30.15 -6.90
C GLN A 894 -5.57 -29.05 -7.97
N ALA A 895 -5.27 -27.80 -7.58
CA ALA A 895 -5.13 -26.70 -8.52
C ALA A 895 -3.93 -26.88 -9.45
N VAL A 896 -2.79 -27.33 -8.92
CA VAL A 896 -1.59 -27.63 -9.72
C VAL A 896 -1.84 -28.83 -10.63
N LEU A 897 -2.46 -29.88 -10.10
CA LEU A 897 -2.80 -31.07 -10.86
C LEU A 897 -3.68 -30.72 -12.07
N ARG A 898 -4.79 -29.98 -11.87
CA ARG A 898 -5.66 -29.55 -12.97
C ARG A 898 -4.90 -28.76 -14.02
N ALA A 899 -4.11 -27.75 -13.62
CA ALA A 899 -3.37 -26.95 -14.59
C ALA A 899 -2.38 -27.76 -15.45
N VAL A 900 -1.67 -28.72 -14.85
CA VAL A 900 -0.75 -29.58 -15.59
C VAL A 900 -1.51 -30.53 -16.53
N LEU A 901 -2.58 -31.16 -16.05
CA LEU A 901 -3.38 -32.11 -16.83
C LEU A 901 -4.12 -31.43 -17.99
N ASP A 902 -4.70 -30.25 -17.76
CA ASP A 902 -5.37 -29.44 -18.80
C ASP A 902 -4.42 -29.01 -19.92
N SER A 903 -3.12 -28.87 -19.60
CA SER A 903 -2.08 -28.48 -20.57
C SER A 903 -1.38 -29.68 -21.22
N THR A 904 -1.72 -30.91 -20.83
CA THR A 904 -1.11 -32.13 -21.38
C THR A 904 -1.83 -32.55 -22.65
N GLU A 905 -1.12 -32.70 -23.76
CA GLU A 905 -1.71 -33.07 -25.06
C GLU A 905 -2.21 -34.53 -25.10
N ASP A 906 -1.39 -35.48 -24.64
CA ASP A 906 -1.77 -36.89 -24.53
C ASP A 906 -1.81 -37.33 -23.05
N ILE A 907 -3.02 -37.37 -22.51
CA ILE A 907 -3.29 -37.79 -21.12
C ILE A 907 -2.95 -39.26 -20.87
N ASN A 908 -2.86 -40.08 -21.92
CA ASN A 908 -2.59 -41.51 -21.85
C ASN A 908 -1.15 -41.86 -22.26
N HIS A 909 -0.29 -40.85 -22.47
CA HIS A 909 1.09 -41.02 -22.89
C HIS A 909 1.81 -42.04 -22.00
N LYS A 910 2.50 -43.00 -22.61
CA LYS A 910 3.22 -44.04 -21.89
C LYS A 910 4.71 -43.70 -21.78
N CYS A 911 5.25 -43.85 -20.58
CA CYS A 911 6.69 -43.76 -20.36
C CYS A 911 7.43 -45.02 -20.86
N ASN A 912 8.76 -45.07 -20.75
CA ASN A 912 9.57 -46.20 -21.20
C ASN A 912 9.25 -47.51 -20.46
N ALA A 913 8.69 -47.44 -19.24
CA ALA A 913 8.16 -48.60 -18.51
C ALA A 913 6.73 -48.99 -18.95
N GLY A 914 6.19 -48.33 -19.97
CA GLY A 914 4.83 -48.50 -20.49
C GLY A 914 3.75 -47.86 -19.60
N GLN A 915 4.13 -47.24 -18.49
CA GLN A 915 3.17 -46.67 -17.55
C GLN A 915 2.61 -45.35 -18.07
N SER A 916 1.28 -45.21 -18.01
CA SER A 916 0.58 -43.93 -18.21
C SER A 916 0.45 -43.15 -16.89
N PRO A 917 0.02 -41.88 -16.89
CA PRO A 917 -0.22 -41.11 -15.66
C PRO A 917 -1.19 -41.80 -14.68
N LEU A 918 -2.09 -42.66 -15.18
CA LEU A 918 -3.01 -43.47 -14.38
C LEU A 918 -2.32 -44.51 -13.48
N HIS A 919 -1.10 -44.93 -13.82
CA HIS A 919 -0.34 -45.94 -13.06
C HIS A 919 0.43 -45.34 -11.88
N GLU A 920 0.53 -44.00 -11.80
CA GLU A 920 1.37 -43.28 -10.84
C GLU A 920 0.63 -42.48 -9.73
N PRO A 921 -0.70 -42.58 -9.49
CA PRO A 921 -1.37 -41.75 -8.49
C PRO A 921 -0.93 -42.12 -7.06
N ILE A 922 -0.48 -41.12 -6.29
CA ILE A 922 -0.15 -41.29 -4.86
C ILE A 922 -1.39 -41.30 -3.97
N SER A 923 -2.47 -40.59 -4.34
CA SER A 923 -3.67 -40.41 -3.52
C SER A 923 -4.97 -40.50 -4.31
N GLY A 924 -6.06 -40.89 -3.66
CA GLY A 924 -7.40 -40.91 -4.26
C GLY A 924 -7.82 -39.54 -4.83
N ASP A 925 -7.44 -38.45 -4.18
CA ASP A 925 -7.70 -37.09 -4.68
C ASP A 925 -7.00 -36.79 -6.01
N SER A 926 -5.74 -37.23 -6.17
CA SER A 926 -5.01 -37.06 -7.44
C SER A 926 -5.66 -37.85 -8.57
N LEU A 927 -6.10 -39.07 -8.27
CA LEU A 927 -6.81 -39.92 -9.22
C LEU A 927 -8.19 -39.34 -9.59
N ARG A 928 -8.93 -38.80 -8.62
CA ARG A 928 -10.23 -38.16 -8.87
C ARG A 928 -10.10 -37.04 -9.90
N VAL A 929 -9.08 -36.18 -9.76
CA VAL A 929 -8.82 -35.09 -10.71
C VAL A 929 -8.46 -35.63 -12.10
N LEU A 930 -7.65 -36.68 -12.18
CA LEU A 930 -7.32 -37.31 -13.47
C LEU A 930 -8.58 -37.86 -14.17
N LEU A 931 -9.47 -38.52 -13.42
CA LEU A 931 -10.70 -39.13 -13.92
C LEU A 931 -11.81 -38.11 -14.25
N GLU A 932 -11.67 -36.83 -13.89
CA GLU A 932 -12.52 -35.75 -14.45
C GLU A 932 -12.40 -35.69 -15.99
N ASN A 933 -11.25 -36.10 -16.53
CA ASN A 933 -11.02 -36.18 -17.98
C ASN A 933 -11.48 -37.53 -18.54
N LYS A 934 -12.59 -37.51 -19.30
CA LYS A 934 -13.20 -38.72 -19.90
C LYS A 934 -12.32 -39.42 -20.94
N ALA A 935 -11.23 -38.81 -21.39
CA ALA A 935 -10.31 -39.41 -22.37
C ALA A 935 -9.32 -40.40 -21.74
N VAL A 936 -9.28 -40.53 -20.41
CA VAL A 936 -8.36 -41.45 -19.72
C VAL A 936 -8.72 -42.91 -20.03
N ASP A 937 -7.75 -43.66 -20.52
CA ASP A 937 -7.87 -45.10 -20.78
C ASP A 937 -7.63 -45.89 -19.48
N LEU A 938 -8.73 -46.28 -18.83
CA LEU A 938 -8.74 -47.08 -17.60
C LEU A 938 -8.06 -48.46 -17.75
N PHE A 939 -8.06 -49.01 -18.96
CA PHE A 939 -7.51 -50.33 -19.25
C PHE A 939 -6.10 -50.27 -19.85
N SER A 940 -5.48 -49.09 -19.86
CA SER A 940 -4.13 -48.89 -20.34
C SER A 940 -3.17 -49.83 -19.63
N ARG A 941 -2.31 -50.48 -20.42
CA ARG A 941 -1.35 -51.48 -19.94
C ARG A 941 0.08 -50.98 -19.90
N ASN A 942 0.79 -51.29 -18.82
CA ASN A 942 2.23 -51.09 -18.71
C ASN A 942 3.02 -52.15 -19.50
N SER A 943 4.37 -52.06 -19.51
CA SER A 943 5.22 -53.02 -20.23
C SER A 943 5.18 -54.45 -19.67
N LYS A 944 4.63 -54.65 -18.46
CA LYS A 944 4.36 -55.98 -17.87
C LYS A 944 2.98 -56.53 -18.25
N GLY A 945 2.17 -55.78 -19.00
CA GLY A 945 0.80 -56.15 -19.37
C GLY A 945 -0.24 -55.88 -18.29
N GLN A 946 0.10 -55.17 -17.21
CA GLN A 946 -0.78 -54.86 -16.08
C GLN A 946 -1.62 -53.62 -16.35
N THR A 947 -2.89 -53.61 -15.92
CA THR A 947 -3.65 -52.35 -15.76
C THR A 947 -3.10 -51.55 -14.57
N ALA A 948 -3.46 -50.27 -14.48
CA ALA A 948 -3.20 -49.47 -13.28
C ALA A 948 -3.73 -50.14 -11.99
N PHE A 949 -4.92 -50.77 -12.07
CA PHE A 949 -5.51 -51.52 -10.96
C PHE A 949 -4.63 -52.70 -10.51
N SER A 950 -4.07 -53.45 -11.47
CA SER A 950 -3.19 -54.59 -11.21
C SER A 950 -1.78 -54.14 -10.74
N ALA A 951 -1.28 -53.03 -11.28
CA ALA A 951 0.05 -52.49 -10.96
C ALA A 951 0.17 -51.96 -9.51
N LEU A 952 -0.94 -51.57 -8.86
CA LEU A 952 -0.97 -51.17 -7.44
C LEU A 952 -0.40 -52.24 -6.50
N TYR A 953 -0.46 -53.50 -6.92
CA TYR A 953 0.02 -54.66 -6.16
C TYR A 953 1.49 -55.02 -6.44
N ASP A 954 2.16 -54.36 -7.40
CA ASP A 954 3.52 -54.71 -7.83
C ASP A 954 4.56 -53.65 -7.38
N GLU A 955 4.20 -52.36 -7.32
CA GLU A 955 5.19 -51.26 -7.22
C GLU A 955 5.31 -50.55 -5.86
N SER A 956 4.49 -50.85 -4.85
CA SER A 956 4.50 -50.08 -3.60
C SER A 956 4.55 -50.93 -2.32
N TYR A 957 5.36 -50.47 -1.37
CA TYR A 957 5.50 -51.03 -0.03
C TYR A 957 4.22 -50.89 0.85
N ALA A 958 3.12 -50.34 0.30
CA ALA A 958 1.78 -50.29 0.90
C ALA A 958 0.69 -49.99 -0.16
N VAL A 959 -0.27 -50.91 -0.37
CA VAL A 959 -1.44 -50.68 -1.24
C VAL A 959 -2.25 -49.49 -0.71
N ASN A 960 -2.47 -48.48 -1.55
CA ASN A 960 -3.34 -47.35 -1.23
C ASN A 960 -4.80 -47.73 -1.52
N VAL A 961 -5.56 -48.03 -0.46
CA VAL A 961 -6.97 -48.47 -0.54
C VAL A 961 -7.85 -47.41 -1.19
N ASP A 962 -7.61 -46.12 -0.91
CA ASP A 962 -8.40 -45.03 -1.50
C ASP A 962 -8.29 -45.02 -3.03
N VAL A 963 -7.08 -45.17 -3.57
CA VAL A 963 -6.84 -45.22 -5.03
C VAL A 963 -7.52 -46.44 -5.66
N LEU A 964 -7.49 -47.56 -4.95
CA LEU A 964 -8.11 -48.82 -5.38
C LEU A 964 -9.64 -48.70 -5.44
N GLU A 965 -10.25 -48.10 -4.41
CA GLU A 965 -11.69 -47.81 -4.37
C GLU A 965 -12.13 -46.89 -5.52
N TYR A 966 -11.40 -45.79 -5.78
CA TYR A 966 -11.74 -44.89 -6.89
C TYR A 966 -11.64 -45.55 -8.27
N LEU A 967 -10.60 -46.37 -8.52
CA LEU A 967 -10.51 -47.11 -9.79
C LEU A 967 -11.66 -48.11 -9.93
N PHE A 968 -12.06 -48.77 -8.84
CA PHE A 968 -13.18 -49.70 -8.84
C PHE A 968 -14.52 -48.99 -9.10
N GLU A 969 -14.75 -47.84 -8.46
CA GLU A 969 -15.93 -47.00 -8.72
C GLU A 969 -15.98 -46.49 -10.17
N ALA A 970 -14.82 -46.22 -10.77
CA ALA A 970 -14.74 -45.79 -12.16
C ALA A 970 -15.12 -46.91 -13.15
N ASP A 971 -14.59 -48.12 -12.97
CA ASP A 971 -15.03 -49.30 -13.71
C ASP A 971 -14.76 -50.61 -12.92
N PRO A 972 -15.81 -51.28 -12.40
CA PRO A 972 -15.68 -52.51 -11.63
C PRO A 972 -15.03 -53.67 -12.39
N ARG A 973 -15.01 -53.64 -13.73
CA ARG A 973 -14.38 -54.70 -14.54
C ARG A 973 -12.88 -54.79 -14.30
N LEU A 974 -12.24 -53.71 -13.88
CA LEU A 974 -10.81 -53.68 -13.56
C LEU A 974 -10.42 -54.72 -12.50
N ALA A 975 -11.32 -55.04 -11.55
CA ALA A 975 -11.07 -55.98 -10.46
C ALA A 975 -10.81 -57.43 -10.91
N TRP A 976 -11.34 -57.84 -12.08
CA TRP A 976 -11.19 -59.20 -12.61
C TRP A 976 -10.49 -59.26 -13.97
N THR A 977 -10.13 -58.11 -14.54
CA THR A 977 -9.46 -58.06 -15.83
C THR A 977 -8.04 -58.62 -15.69
N PRO A 978 -7.69 -59.70 -16.41
CA PRO A 978 -6.34 -60.27 -16.35
C PRO A 978 -5.32 -59.36 -17.05
N ASP A 979 -4.06 -59.52 -16.68
CA ASP A 979 -2.92 -58.93 -17.37
C ASP A 979 -2.68 -59.61 -18.72
N GLU A 980 -2.06 -58.91 -19.67
CA GLU A 980 -1.62 -59.49 -20.95
C GLU A 980 -0.23 -60.16 -20.85
N SER A 981 0.25 -60.39 -19.64
CA SER A 981 1.49 -61.14 -19.41
C SER A 981 1.32 -62.61 -19.81
N LYS A 982 2.44 -63.32 -20.00
CA LYS A 982 2.43 -64.77 -20.33
C LYS A 982 1.64 -65.61 -19.31
N GLU A 983 1.57 -65.17 -18.05
CA GLU A 983 0.87 -65.87 -16.98
C GLU A 983 -0.62 -65.46 -16.87
N GLY A 984 -1.03 -64.34 -17.48
CA GLY A 984 -2.42 -63.91 -17.50
C GLY A 984 -3.02 -63.61 -16.12
N LEU A 985 -2.18 -63.21 -15.16
CA LEU A 985 -2.57 -63.04 -13.75
C LEU A 985 -3.67 -61.99 -13.59
N THR A 986 -4.60 -62.24 -12.68
CA THR A 986 -5.63 -61.26 -12.27
C THR A 986 -5.16 -60.43 -11.06
N PRO A 987 -5.79 -59.29 -10.75
CA PRO A 987 -5.45 -58.51 -9.55
C PRO A 987 -5.45 -59.35 -8.25
N LEU A 988 -6.36 -60.32 -8.14
CA LEU A 988 -6.40 -61.24 -7.00
C LEU A 988 -5.14 -62.14 -6.92
N HIS A 989 -4.57 -62.57 -8.05
CA HIS A 989 -3.30 -63.31 -8.04
C HIS A 989 -2.15 -62.46 -7.49
N HIS A 990 -2.04 -61.20 -7.91
CA HIS A 990 -1.00 -60.29 -7.39
C HIS A 990 -1.20 -60.00 -5.91
N ALA A 991 -2.44 -59.75 -5.48
CA ALA A 991 -2.75 -59.51 -4.07
C ALA A 991 -2.42 -60.72 -3.17
N MET A 992 -2.68 -61.94 -3.65
CA MET A 992 -2.31 -63.17 -2.94
C MET A 992 -0.80 -63.41 -2.92
N LYS A 993 -0.08 -63.11 -4.01
CA LYS A 993 1.39 -63.20 -4.07
C LYS A 993 2.06 -62.22 -3.09
N LEU A 994 1.49 -61.04 -2.91
CA LEU A 994 1.91 -60.03 -1.93
C LEU A 994 1.78 -60.54 -0.47
N LEU A 995 0.70 -61.28 -0.16
CA LEU A 995 0.49 -61.90 1.16
C LEU A 995 1.54 -62.98 1.50
N GLU A 996 2.13 -63.63 0.48
CA GLU A 996 3.10 -64.72 0.66
C GLU A 996 4.55 -64.23 0.87
N GLY A 997 4.85 -62.97 0.57
CA GLY A 997 6.18 -62.36 0.73
C GLY A 997 6.63 -62.25 2.19
N ARG A 998 7.55 -63.12 2.63
CA ARG A 998 7.93 -63.34 4.05
C ARG A 998 8.67 -62.21 4.80
N ASN A 999 8.92 -61.02 4.23
CA ASN A 999 9.96 -60.12 4.78
C ASN A 999 9.55 -58.65 4.97
N PHE A 1000 8.49 -58.30 5.70
CA PHE A 1000 8.27 -56.87 6.01
C PHE A 1000 7.72 -56.59 7.43
N PHE A 1001 8.55 -55.90 8.23
CA PHE A 1001 8.38 -55.63 9.66
C PHE A 1001 7.51 -54.38 10.01
N PHE A 1002 7.02 -53.61 9.02
CA PHE A 1002 6.42 -52.28 9.30
C PHE A 1002 4.95 -52.03 8.85
N HIS A 1003 4.30 -52.92 8.08
CA HIS A 1003 2.93 -52.67 7.57
C HIS A 1003 2.00 -53.90 7.62
N ARG A 1004 1.73 -54.44 8.82
CA ARG A 1004 0.94 -55.67 9.00
C ARG A 1004 -0.57 -55.55 8.72
N GLU A 1005 -1.16 -54.35 8.68
CA GLU A 1005 -2.64 -54.19 8.60
C GLU A 1005 -3.18 -53.90 7.18
N ARG A 1006 -2.37 -53.38 6.25
CA ARG A 1006 -2.88 -52.88 4.94
C ARG A 1006 -2.98 -53.94 3.83
N ILE A 1007 -2.12 -54.96 3.83
CA ILE A 1007 -2.11 -56.01 2.79
C ILE A 1007 -3.37 -56.90 2.84
N PRO A 1008 -3.85 -57.37 4.02
CA PRO A 1008 -5.09 -58.15 4.12
C PRO A 1008 -6.32 -57.38 3.63
N THR A 1009 -6.31 -56.04 3.79
CA THR A 1009 -7.43 -55.16 3.42
C THR A 1009 -7.70 -55.17 1.91
N ALA A 1010 -6.67 -55.25 1.07
CA ALA A 1010 -6.85 -55.26 -0.39
C ALA A 1010 -7.41 -56.60 -0.92
N VAL A 1011 -7.02 -57.73 -0.32
CA VAL A 1011 -7.60 -59.05 -0.63
C VAL A 1011 -9.03 -59.13 -0.13
N LYS A 1012 -9.29 -58.61 1.08
CA LYS A 1012 -10.65 -58.48 1.62
C LYS A 1012 -11.53 -57.69 0.66
N PHE A 1013 -11.08 -56.54 0.18
CA PHE A 1013 -11.82 -55.71 -0.78
C PHE A 1013 -12.25 -56.50 -2.04
N LEU A 1014 -11.32 -57.23 -2.68
CA LEU A 1014 -11.62 -58.00 -3.89
C LEU A 1014 -12.63 -59.13 -3.65
N LEU A 1015 -12.61 -59.73 -2.45
CA LEU A 1015 -13.52 -60.81 -2.08
C LEU A 1015 -14.89 -60.32 -1.58
N THR A 1016 -15.00 -59.06 -1.15
CA THR A 1016 -16.26 -58.46 -0.68
C THR A 1016 -16.86 -57.43 -1.64
N CYS A 1017 -16.23 -57.17 -2.79
CA CYS A 1017 -16.77 -56.24 -3.78
C CYS A 1017 -18.02 -56.80 -4.47
N SER A 1018 -18.84 -55.92 -5.09
CA SER A 1018 -20.06 -56.32 -5.80
C SER A 1018 -19.82 -57.32 -6.95
N GLU A 1019 -18.61 -57.33 -7.50
CA GLU A 1019 -18.19 -58.21 -8.59
C GLU A 1019 -17.41 -59.45 -8.11
N ALA A 1020 -17.41 -59.77 -6.81
CA ALA A 1020 -16.62 -60.86 -6.22
C ALA A 1020 -16.82 -62.21 -6.93
N ARG A 1021 -18.04 -62.52 -7.39
CA ARG A 1021 -18.33 -63.73 -8.21
C ARG A 1021 -17.48 -63.76 -9.49
N ARG A 1022 -17.37 -62.64 -10.21
CA ARG A 1022 -16.58 -62.55 -11.45
C ARG A 1022 -15.09 -62.58 -11.17
N VAL A 1023 -14.64 -61.93 -10.10
CA VAL A 1023 -13.24 -61.98 -9.62
C VAL A 1023 -12.82 -63.42 -9.35
N LEU A 1024 -13.65 -64.18 -8.64
CA LEU A 1024 -13.39 -65.59 -8.34
C LEU A 1024 -13.42 -66.46 -9.61
N MET A 1025 -14.41 -66.30 -10.49
CA MET A 1025 -14.44 -67.03 -11.77
C MET A 1025 -13.19 -66.76 -12.64
N ALA A 1026 -12.74 -65.50 -12.72
CA ALA A 1026 -11.55 -65.13 -13.49
C ALA A 1026 -10.26 -65.67 -12.87
N TYR A 1027 -10.19 -65.75 -11.54
CA TYR A 1027 -9.09 -66.36 -10.80
C TYR A 1027 -9.06 -67.88 -11.01
N GLU A 1028 -10.21 -68.56 -10.86
CA GLU A 1028 -10.35 -70.01 -11.04
C GLU A 1028 -9.86 -70.49 -12.40
N ALA A 1029 -10.20 -69.76 -13.47
CA ALA A 1029 -9.82 -70.11 -14.82
C ALA A 1029 -8.30 -70.20 -15.06
N ARG A 1030 -7.47 -69.66 -14.15
CA ARG A 1030 -6.01 -69.52 -14.29
C ARG A 1030 -5.22 -69.96 -13.06
N SER A 1031 -5.86 -70.64 -12.11
CA SER A 1031 -5.27 -71.06 -10.84
C SER A 1031 -5.29 -72.57 -10.65
N THR A 1032 -4.30 -73.09 -9.90
CA THR A 1032 -4.30 -74.51 -9.49
C THR A 1032 -5.27 -74.76 -8.33
N ASP A 1033 -5.60 -76.02 -8.02
CA ASP A 1033 -6.38 -76.37 -6.80
C ASP A 1033 -5.70 -75.86 -5.52
N ALA A 1034 -4.37 -75.88 -5.46
CA ALA A 1034 -3.61 -75.36 -4.33
C ALA A 1034 -3.81 -73.85 -4.15
N ASP A 1035 -3.83 -73.08 -5.24
CA ASP A 1035 -4.04 -71.63 -5.22
C ASP A 1035 -5.48 -71.27 -4.82
N ARG A 1036 -6.47 -72.05 -5.29
CA ARG A 1036 -7.88 -71.89 -4.88
C ARG A 1036 -8.07 -72.20 -3.40
N LYS A 1037 -7.39 -73.22 -2.88
CA LYS A 1037 -7.40 -73.56 -1.44
C LYS A 1037 -6.88 -72.41 -0.57
N LYS A 1038 -5.78 -71.76 -0.97
CA LYS A 1038 -5.22 -70.62 -0.23
C LYS A 1038 -6.19 -69.45 -0.11
N VAL A 1039 -6.87 -69.08 -1.21
CA VAL A 1039 -7.87 -67.99 -1.20
C VAL A 1039 -9.04 -68.35 -0.29
N ARG A 1040 -9.52 -69.59 -0.35
CA ARG A 1040 -10.61 -70.09 0.50
C ARG A 1040 -10.23 -70.13 1.98
N ASP A 1041 -9.00 -70.54 2.30
CA ASP A 1041 -8.49 -70.54 3.68
C ASP A 1041 -8.32 -69.11 4.22
N PHE A 1042 -7.91 -68.16 3.39
CA PHE A 1042 -7.90 -66.73 3.74
C PHE A 1042 -9.30 -66.20 4.04
N ALA A 1043 -10.29 -66.46 3.16
CA ALA A 1043 -11.68 -66.03 3.37
C ALA A 1043 -12.28 -66.61 4.66
N ARG A 1044 -11.95 -67.87 5.00
CA ARG A 1044 -12.35 -68.49 6.27
C ARG A 1044 -11.70 -67.84 7.47
N LYS A 1045 -10.40 -67.54 7.38
CA LYS A 1045 -9.64 -66.88 8.47
C LYS A 1045 -10.16 -65.47 8.77
N GLU A 1046 -10.51 -64.71 7.74
CA GLU A 1046 -11.04 -63.34 7.86
C GLU A 1046 -12.57 -63.28 8.02
N MET A 1047 -13.23 -64.43 8.14
CA MET A 1047 -14.69 -64.57 8.36
C MET A 1047 -15.56 -63.88 7.28
N LEU A 1048 -15.19 -64.02 6.00
CA LEU A 1048 -15.88 -63.40 4.85
C LEU A 1048 -17.03 -64.29 4.34
N GLN A 1049 -18.16 -64.32 5.04
CA GLN A 1049 -19.26 -65.27 4.80
C GLN A 1049 -19.84 -65.17 3.36
N GLU A 1050 -20.12 -63.98 2.86
CA GLU A 1050 -20.67 -63.80 1.49
C GLU A 1050 -19.71 -64.34 0.41
N ALA A 1051 -18.41 -64.13 0.59
CA ALA A 1051 -17.40 -64.66 -0.34
C ALA A 1051 -17.36 -66.19 -0.32
N LEU A 1052 -17.48 -66.81 0.88
CA LEU A 1052 -17.55 -68.26 1.04
C LEU A 1052 -18.81 -68.85 0.38
N ASP A 1053 -19.96 -68.21 0.55
CA ASP A 1053 -21.21 -68.63 -0.08
C ASP A 1053 -21.12 -68.55 -1.62
N ILE A 1054 -20.48 -67.50 -2.14
CA ILE A 1054 -20.19 -67.38 -3.58
C ILE A 1054 -19.26 -68.51 -4.03
N MET A 1055 -18.17 -68.79 -3.29
CA MET A 1055 -17.24 -69.89 -3.60
C MET A 1055 -17.96 -71.25 -3.62
N ASP A 1056 -18.88 -71.51 -2.69
CA ASP A 1056 -19.68 -72.74 -2.64
C ASP A 1056 -20.60 -72.88 -3.84
N SER A 1057 -21.26 -71.78 -4.24
CA SER A 1057 -22.10 -71.77 -5.42
C SER A 1057 -21.32 -72.01 -6.73
N LEU A 1058 -20.04 -71.63 -6.77
CA LEU A 1058 -19.14 -71.80 -7.91
C LEU A 1058 -18.43 -73.17 -7.92
N ARG A 1059 -18.54 -73.96 -6.83
CA ARG A 1059 -17.67 -75.12 -6.59
C ARG A 1059 -16.18 -74.76 -6.64
N PHE A 1060 -15.84 -73.57 -6.14
CA PHE A 1060 -14.47 -73.06 -6.12
C PHE A 1060 -13.66 -73.83 -5.05
N ASN A 1061 -12.88 -74.80 -5.52
CA ASN A 1061 -12.22 -75.86 -4.73
C ASN A 1061 -13.22 -76.77 -3.98
N PRO A 1062 -13.94 -77.67 -4.69
CA PRO A 1062 -14.94 -78.54 -4.11
C PRO A 1062 -14.26 -79.79 -3.53
N ILE A 1063 -13.76 -79.67 -2.30
CA ILE A 1063 -13.23 -80.73 -1.42
C ILE A 1063 -12.10 -81.57 -2.01
#